data_AF-A0A2A2ABM2-F1
#
_entry.id   AF-A0A2A2ABM2-F1
#
_cell.length_a   1.000
_cell.length_b   1.000
_cell.length_c   1.000
_cell.angle_alpha   90.00
_cell.angle_beta   90.00
_cell.angle_gamma   90.00
#
_symmetry.space_group_name_H-M   'P 1'
#
loop_
_entity.id
_entity.type
_entity.pdbx_description
1 polymer ?
#
loop_
_entity_poly.entity_id
_entity_poly.type
_entity_poly.pdbx_seq_one_letter_code
_entity_poly.pdbx_strand_id
1 'polypeptide(L)'
;MQACLREAAPAPERDFRQLIELVSGAVRQRINEGRPEGDKRWADICGMYADRIVVQIDGRKWQYGYTLVDDANGGQAVQLAAPVEVVERFVPVREGQAQPDSGALATFREAADGSIAVTLIRAGRSGNNNYYPDAALREAAPLFEGARVFAKSDADHIKGGGKDVRNLIGGVYGVQFVEGQGPDTGALTGTFRPISPSDPVVQKMVEAVQRGMQHLLGLSIDAMANIRPRREGRTVLREAVRFSRVNSVDLIVEPGAGGGLDRLTEAAADQPTDQEKAMPLWKQRMLEAIQKTAPAQYAAINPETIGDDELVNLHEAVCGPLVPGATGAGSDALREAQGDDAPVTRAELQMLQLRQTAGQRIAASTLPAPAKQRLQTQFERAERFTEAEIDQAIKAEGEYLARFTESGSVRVPVFGGGSIEVGDRSVQVREMLDAFFNPAHKNHGAVSSLREAYIEITGDKRVTGRMEHCDMGRMAESLGVMREAIDSGTFASALGDSITRRMQEIYTGETDLDVWRKVATVGSVSDFRTQERIQIGGYGNLPAVAEKGEYTALSSPSDAKATYKVSKRGGTETVTLETIKNDDVNTVRRIPLELALAAKNTLYEFVFDFFKENGNIYDGKALYHSDHGNLFTAALSADEFAKHRLAMLKQTRSGSGKRLAAAPRTLLIPFELQELAYNLFVRQQNLDKTFVQTINPEIIPVSYWTDDKDWVTVADTNRLPVLEVSFLDGRQEPELFVQDMPNVGSLFANDTITYKIRHIYGGAVLVDGCKGTTKAVVA
;
A
#
# COMPACT_ATOMS: atom_id res chain seq x y z
N MET A 1 -2.70 11.84 22.62
CA MET A 1 -2.78 13.31 22.45
C MET A 1 -3.45 13.73 21.13
N GLN A 2 -2.98 13.29 19.96
CA GLN A 2 -3.56 13.67 18.65
C GLN A 2 -5.06 13.33 18.46
N ALA A 3 -5.55 12.21 19.02
CA ALA A 3 -6.96 11.81 18.93
C ALA A 3 -7.88 12.72 19.77
N CYS A 4 -7.53 12.99 21.02
CA CYS A 4 -8.30 13.89 21.91
C CYS A 4 -8.36 15.32 21.36
N LEU A 5 -7.28 15.79 20.71
CA LEU A 5 -7.24 17.12 20.11
C LEU A 5 -8.20 17.27 18.90
N ARG A 6 -8.65 16.17 18.27
CA ARG A 6 -9.67 16.22 17.20
C ARG A 6 -11.10 16.29 17.73
N GLU A 7 -11.39 15.71 18.89
CA GLU A 7 -12.75 15.74 19.49
C GLU A 7 -13.16 17.12 20.02
N ALA A 8 -12.21 18.02 20.26
CA ALA A 8 -12.50 19.35 20.79
C ALA A 8 -13.08 20.33 19.74
N ALA A 9 -13.23 19.94 18.47
CA ALA A 9 -13.62 20.85 17.38
C ALA A 9 -14.85 20.37 16.58
N PRO A 10 -16.08 20.73 16.98
CA PRO A 10 -17.24 20.64 16.10
C PRO A 10 -17.43 21.88 15.20
N ALA A 11 -16.59 22.93 15.29
CA ALA A 11 -16.75 24.17 14.51
C ALA A 11 -15.47 24.55 13.72
N PRO A 12 -15.56 24.81 12.40
CA PRO A 12 -14.41 25.03 11.51
C PRO A 12 -13.73 26.41 11.62
N GLU A 13 -14.10 27.27 12.58
CA GLU A 13 -13.68 28.68 12.61
C GLU A 13 -12.79 29.10 13.81
N ARG A 14 -12.38 28.18 14.71
CA ARG A 14 -11.63 28.54 15.93
C ARG A 14 -10.15 28.15 15.87
N ASP A 15 -9.24 29.09 16.19
CA ASP A 15 -7.81 28.82 16.34
C ASP A 15 -7.55 27.97 17.59
N PHE A 16 -7.17 26.72 17.35
CA PHE A 16 -6.98 25.70 18.36
C PHE A 16 -5.88 26.05 19.37
N ARG A 17 -4.87 26.82 18.97
CA ARG A 17 -3.77 27.23 19.86
C ARG A 17 -4.24 28.25 20.90
N GLN A 18 -5.08 29.20 20.49
CA GLN A 18 -5.61 30.22 21.39
C GLN A 18 -6.48 29.60 22.48
N LEU A 19 -7.33 28.62 22.13
CA LEU A 19 -8.16 27.91 23.11
C LEU A 19 -7.32 27.14 24.14
N ILE A 20 -6.26 26.44 23.68
CA ILE A 20 -5.34 25.74 24.58
C ILE A 20 -4.68 26.72 25.54
N GLU A 21 -4.17 27.84 25.04
CA GLU A 21 -3.50 28.84 25.88
C GLU A 21 -4.44 29.45 26.93
N LEU A 22 -5.69 29.75 26.54
CA LEU A 22 -6.68 30.37 27.39
C LEU A 22 -7.16 29.43 28.51
N VAL A 23 -7.49 28.18 28.17
CA VAL A 23 -7.91 27.16 29.14
C VAL A 23 -6.73 26.76 30.04
N SER A 24 -5.53 26.60 29.48
CA SER A 24 -4.34 26.26 30.28
C SER A 24 -3.93 27.39 31.21
N GLY A 25 -4.10 28.64 30.78
CA GLY A 25 -3.91 29.83 31.61
C GLY A 25 -4.85 29.84 32.81
N ALA A 26 -6.14 29.57 32.59
CA ALA A 26 -7.13 29.49 33.67
C ALA A 26 -6.82 28.37 34.68
N VAL A 27 -6.38 27.19 34.20
CA VAL A 27 -5.98 26.09 35.09
C VAL A 27 -4.75 26.47 35.90
N ARG A 28 -3.73 27.08 35.27
CA ARG A 28 -2.51 27.56 35.96
C ARG A 28 -2.82 28.61 37.02
N GLN A 29 -3.76 29.52 36.75
CA GLN A 29 -4.20 30.51 37.71
C GLN A 29 -4.90 29.84 38.90
N ARG A 30 -5.79 28.87 38.63
CA ARG A 30 -6.56 28.17 39.65
C ARG A 30 -5.69 27.32 40.59
N ILE A 31 -4.69 26.60 40.07
CA ILE A 31 -3.82 25.74 40.90
C ILE A 31 -2.81 26.53 41.73
N ASN A 32 -2.52 27.77 41.31
CA ASN A 32 -1.54 28.66 41.94
C ASN A 32 -2.17 29.82 42.70
N GLU A 33 -3.49 29.84 42.82
CA GLU A 33 -4.23 30.83 43.59
C GLU A 33 -3.76 30.82 45.06
N GLY A 34 -3.27 31.98 45.53
CA GLY A 34 -2.77 32.14 46.90
C GLY A 34 -1.37 31.55 47.19
N ARG A 35 -0.63 31.08 46.17
CA ARG A 35 0.72 30.53 46.36
C ARG A 35 1.82 31.57 46.14
N PRO A 36 2.88 31.61 46.98
CA PRO A 36 4.06 32.43 46.74
C PRO A 36 4.85 31.93 45.51
N GLU A 37 5.63 32.80 44.90
CA GLU A 37 6.27 32.57 43.59
C GLU A 37 7.20 31.34 43.53
N GLY A 38 7.84 30.99 44.65
CA GLY A 38 8.69 29.80 44.75
C GLY A 38 7.95 28.46 44.84
N ASP A 39 6.64 28.47 45.15
CA ASP A 39 5.83 27.26 45.41
C ASP A 39 4.74 27.03 44.35
N LYS A 40 4.86 27.70 43.19
CA LYS A 40 3.94 27.53 42.06
C LYS A 40 4.03 26.10 41.52
N ARG A 41 2.88 25.45 41.40
CA ARG A 41 2.71 24.13 40.79
C ARG A 41 2.55 24.26 39.28
N TRP A 42 3.10 23.28 38.59
CA TRP A 42 2.98 23.11 37.15
C TRP A 42 1.94 22.03 36.84
N ALA A 43 1.16 22.25 35.80
CA ALA A 43 0.17 21.32 35.30
C ALA A 43 0.55 20.91 33.88
N ASP A 44 0.79 19.62 33.68
CA ASP A 44 1.08 19.04 32.36
C ASP A 44 -0.22 18.61 31.70
N ILE A 45 -0.49 19.09 30.50
CA ILE A 45 -1.73 18.76 29.78
C ILE A 45 -1.64 17.32 29.27
N CYS A 46 -2.53 16.47 29.75
CA CYS A 46 -2.64 15.08 29.31
C CYS A 46 -3.62 14.92 28.13
N GLY A 47 -4.65 15.77 28.07
CA GLY A 47 -5.62 15.83 26.98
C GLY A 47 -6.59 17.00 27.13
N MET A 48 -7.10 17.53 26.01
CA MET A 48 -8.09 18.60 25.98
C MET A 48 -9.27 18.16 25.10
N TYR A 49 -10.49 18.38 25.57
CA TYR A 49 -11.76 18.04 24.92
C TYR A 49 -12.61 19.32 24.80
N ALA A 50 -13.78 19.24 24.15
CA ALA A 50 -14.65 20.39 23.89
C ALA A 50 -15.19 21.06 25.16
N ASP A 51 -15.37 20.28 26.24
CA ASP A 51 -16.02 20.69 27.49
C ASP A 51 -15.13 20.53 28.73
N ARG A 52 -13.94 19.93 28.58
CA ARG A 52 -13.04 19.60 29.70
C ARG A 52 -11.57 19.49 29.30
N ILE A 53 -10.70 19.72 30.26
CA ILE A 53 -9.24 19.52 30.15
C ILE A 53 -8.77 18.55 31.23
N VAL A 54 -7.86 17.64 30.86
CA VAL A 54 -7.22 16.70 31.78
C VAL A 54 -5.76 17.10 31.92
N VAL A 55 -5.34 17.38 33.15
CA VAL A 55 -3.99 17.79 33.51
C VAL A 55 -3.40 16.88 34.57
N GLN A 56 -2.09 16.72 34.55
CA GLN A 56 -1.34 16.03 35.60
C GLN A 56 -0.68 17.07 36.51
N ILE A 57 -0.91 16.93 37.81
CA ILE A 57 -0.37 17.80 38.86
C ILE A 57 0.17 16.89 39.95
N ASP A 58 1.46 17.03 40.30
CA ASP A 58 2.13 16.25 41.34
C ASP A 58 1.94 14.72 41.20
N GLY A 59 1.95 14.22 39.96
CA GLY A 59 1.80 12.78 39.65
C GLY A 59 0.37 12.25 39.67
N ARG A 60 -0.64 13.08 39.94
CA ARG A 60 -2.07 12.73 39.89
C ARG A 60 -2.75 13.44 38.73
N LYS A 61 -3.73 12.78 38.10
CA LYS A 61 -4.47 13.37 36.98
C LYS A 61 -5.78 13.96 37.47
N TRP A 62 -6.07 15.17 36.99
CA TRP A 62 -7.22 15.97 37.36
C TRP A 62 -7.94 16.42 36.10
N GLN A 63 -9.26 16.29 36.11
CA GLN A 63 -10.15 16.79 35.08
C GLN A 63 -10.81 18.10 35.54
N TYR A 64 -10.74 19.13 34.72
CA TYR A 64 -11.45 20.39 34.89
C TYR A 64 -12.46 20.55 33.75
N GLY A 65 -13.75 20.61 34.06
CA GLY A 65 -14.75 21.08 33.09
C GLY A 65 -14.55 22.57 32.83
N TYR A 66 -14.76 23.05 31.61
CA TYR A 66 -14.63 24.47 31.29
C TYR A 66 -15.78 24.95 30.40
N THR A 67 -16.17 26.20 30.60
CA THR A 67 -17.11 26.92 29.74
C THR A 67 -16.50 28.24 29.32
N LEU A 68 -16.79 28.66 28.09
CA LEU A 68 -16.37 29.96 27.57
C LEU A 68 -17.47 30.97 27.84
N VAL A 69 -17.12 32.08 28.46
CA VAL A 69 -18.02 33.20 28.77
C VAL A 69 -17.41 34.48 28.20
N ASP A 70 -18.25 35.36 27.68
CA ASP A 70 -17.79 36.66 27.20
C ASP A 70 -17.35 37.52 28.40
N ASP A 71 -16.16 38.10 28.31
CA ASP A 71 -15.65 39.01 29.33
C ASP A 71 -16.26 40.42 29.18
N ALA A 72 -16.13 41.23 30.23
CA ALA A 72 -16.70 42.58 30.29
C ALA A 72 -16.12 43.55 29.22
N ASN A 73 -15.07 43.16 28.49
CA ASN A 73 -14.38 43.94 27.48
C ASN A 73 -14.56 43.38 26.05
N GLY A 74 -15.43 42.38 25.86
CA GLY A 74 -15.68 41.77 24.55
C GLY A 74 -14.68 40.69 24.12
N GLY A 75 -13.85 40.18 25.03
CA GLY A 75 -13.00 39.00 24.86
C GLY A 75 -13.65 37.71 25.38
N GLN A 76 -12.98 36.56 25.20
CA GLN A 76 -13.43 35.27 25.75
C GLN A 76 -12.70 34.94 27.05
N ALA A 77 -13.43 34.65 28.12
CA ALA A 77 -12.93 34.14 29.39
C ALA A 77 -13.29 32.66 29.58
N VAL A 78 -12.50 31.95 30.38
CA VAL A 78 -12.76 30.55 30.75
C VAL A 78 -13.23 30.46 32.19
N GLN A 79 -14.40 29.86 32.39
CA GLN A 79 -14.89 29.48 33.71
C GLN A 79 -14.65 27.98 33.93
N LEU A 80 -13.82 27.65 34.92
CA LEU A 80 -13.53 26.27 35.30
C LEU A 80 -14.53 25.74 36.34
N ALA A 81 -15.00 24.51 36.13
CA ALA A 81 -15.72 23.74 37.13
C ALA A 81 -14.78 23.17 38.21
N ALA A 82 -15.37 22.62 39.28
CA ALA A 82 -14.60 21.96 40.34
C ALA A 82 -13.80 20.77 39.77
N PRO A 83 -12.53 20.58 40.21
CA PRO A 83 -11.69 19.50 39.70
C PRO A 83 -12.16 18.13 40.17
N VAL A 84 -12.07 17.14 39.27
CA VAL A 84 -12.35 15.72 39.55
C VAL A 84 -11.06 14.92 39.35
N GLU A 85 -10.64 14.14 40.34
CA GLU A 85 -9.48 13.24 40.19
C GLU A 85 -9.83 12.10 39.22
N VAL A 86 -8.96 11.85 38.25
CA VAL A 86 -9.15 10.81 37.22
C VAL A 86 -8.01 9.80 37.29
N VAL A 87 -8.37 8.52 37.22
CA VAL A 87 -7.42 7.40 37.27
C VAL A 87 -7.29 6.81 35.87
N GLU A 88 -6.06 6.57 35.42
CA GLU A 88 -5.83 5.83 34.18
C GLU A 88 -6.22 4.36 34.37
N ARG A 89 -7.26 3.94 33.65
CA ARG A 89 -7.63 2.54 33.54
C ARG A 89 -7.17 2.01 32.19
N PHE A 90 -6.27 1.03 32.21
CA PHE A 90 -5.89 0.30 31.01
C PHE A 90 -7.08 -0.54 30.54
N VAL A 91 -7.72 -0.09 29.45
CA VAL A 91 -8.69 -0.88 28.68
C VAL A 91 -7.94 -1.30 27.41
N PRO A 92 -7.74 -2.61 27.17
CA PRO A 92 -7.08 -3.06 25.95
C PRO A 92 -7.88 -2.56 24.74
N VAL A 93 -7.26 -1.71 23.93
CA VAL A 93 -7.82 -1.23 22.68
C VAL A 93 -7.67 -2.34 21.66
N ARG A 94 -8.76 -3.11 21.44
CA ARG A 94 -8.94 -3.79 20.15
C ARG A 94 -9.17 -2.71 19.10
N GLU A 95 -8.44 -2.77 17.99
CA GLU A 95 -8.73 -1.95 16.81
C GLU A 95 -10.22 -2.08 16.45
N GLY A 96 -10.82 -0.94 16.08
CA GLY A 96 -12.26 -0.70 16.10
C GLY A 96 -13.11 -1.78 15.44
N GLN A 97 -13.83 -2.52 16.28
CA GLN A 97 -15.18 -2.94 15.92
C GLN A 97 -16.11 -1.75 16.13
N ALA A 98 -16.86 -1.40 15.09
CA ALA A 98 -18.03 -0.56 15.21
C ALA A 98 -18.90 -1.08 16.37
N GLN A 99 -19.35 -0.16 17.21
CA GLN A 99 -20.32 -0.43 18.26
C GLN A 99 -21.52 -1.14 17.62
N PRO A 100 -21.91 -2.34 18.08
CA PRO A 100 -23.10 -2.98 17.55
C PRO A 100 -24.28 -2.08 17.93
N ASP A 101 -25.10 -1.74 16.95
CA ASP A 101 -26.48 -1.40 17.19
C ASP A 101 -27.04 -2.38 18.23
N SER A 102 -27.75 -1.86 19.21
CA SER A 102 -28.61 -2.66 20.08
C SER A 102 -29.75 -3.23 19.23
N GLY A 103 -29.42 -4.25 18.44
CA GLY A 103 -30.29 -5.14 17.71
C GLY A 103 -29.74 -6.55 17.93
N ALA A 104 -30.61 -7.45 18.39
CA ALA A 104 -30.34 -8.82 18.82
C ALA A 104 -29.04 -9.46 18.26
N LEU A 105 -28.19 -9.98 19.16
CA LEU A 105 -27.10 -10.89 18.82
C LEU A 105 -27.66 -12.15 18.14
N ALA A 106 -27.80 -12.10 16.82
CA ALA A 106 -28.08 -13.26 15.99
C ALA A 106 -26.90 -14.23 16.10
N THR A 107 -27.22 -15.45 16.49
CA THR A 107 -26.25 -16.55 16.63
C THR A 107 -25.79 -16.96 15.25
N PHE A 108 -24.48 -17.13 15.06
CA PHE A 108 -23.89 -17.62 13.82
C PHE A 108 -24.58 -18.91 13.34
N ARG A 109 -25.19 -18.90 12.15
CA ARG A 109 -25.78 -20.07 11.48
C ARG A 109 -25.22 -20.19 10.07
N GLU A 110 -24.77 -21.38 9.71
CA GLU A 110 -24.25 -21.69 8.38
C GLU A 110 -25.37 -21.64 7.34
N ALA A 111 -25.19 -20.86 6.27
CA ALA A 111 -26.06 -20.94 5.10
C ALA A 111 -25.82 -22.29 4.42
N ALA A 112 -26.84 -23.14 4.32
CA ALA A 112 -26.71 -24.44 3.65
C ALA A 112 -26.33 -24.31 2.15
N ASP A 113 -26.49 -23.13 1.56
CA ASP A 113 -26.24 -22.82 0.15
C ASP A 113 -24.89 -22.09 -0.10
N GLY A 114 -24.10 -21.82 0.95
CA GLY A 114 -22.80 -21.14 0.84
C GLY A 114 -22.87 -19.63 0.54
N SER A 115 -24.05 -19.00 0.70
CA SER A 115 -24.24 -17.56 0.46
C SER A 115 -23.58 -16.68 1.54
N ILE A 116 -22.87 -15.63 1.14
CA ILE A 116 -22.11 -14.73 2.03
C ILE A 116 -22.59 -13.28 1.83
N ALA A 117 -22.91 -12.57 2.90
CA ALA A 117 -23.15 -11.13 2.81
C ALA A 117 -21.82 -10.44 2.50
N VAL A 118 -21.81 -9.47 1.61
CA VAL A 118 -20.59 -8.83 1.12
C VAL A 118 -20.74 -7.32 1.02
N THR A 119 -19.65 -6.63 1.28
CA THR A 119 -19.49 -5.21 0.97
C THR A 119 -18.73 -5.13 -0.36
N LEU A 120 -19.35 -4.58 -1.40
CA LEU A 120 -18.75 -4.49 -2.74
C LEU A 120 -17.78 -3.33 -2.85
N ILE A 121 -18.15 -2.19 -2.28
CA ILE A 121 -17.37 -0.94 -2.31
C ILE A 121 -17.85 -0.01 -1.20
N ARG A 122 -16.92 0.72 -0.59
CA ARG A 122 -17.20 1.80 0.36
C ARG A 122 -17.02 3.17 -0.31
N ALA A 123 -17.87 4.11 0.06
CA ALA A 123 -17.78 5.50 -0.38
C ALA A 123 -16.50 6.16 0.15
N GLY A 124 -16.06 7.21 -0.55
CA GLY A 124 -14.88 7.98 -0.23
C GLY A 124 -13.66 7.64 -1.08
N ARG A 125 -12.47 7.92 -0.56
CA ARG A 125 -11.20 7.80 -1.28
C ARG A 125 -10.72 6.35 -1.32
N SER A 126 -10.41 5.86 -2.53
CA SER A 126 -9.80 4.57 -2.78
C SER A 126 -8.27 4.67 -2.87
N GLY A 127 -7.56 3.55 -2.62
CA GLY A 127 -6.11 3.43 -2.74
C GLY A 127 -5.57 3.80 -4.13
N ASN A 128 -6.37 3.62 -5.19
CA ASN A 128 -6.00 3.95 -6.57
C ASN A 128 -6.33 5.41 -7.01
N ASN A 129 -6.37 6.34 -6.04
CA ASN A 129 -6.68 7.77 -6.25
C ASN A 129 -8.03 8.05 -6.95
N ASN A 130 -8.98 7.12 -6.82
CA ASN A 130 -10.39 7.32 -7.19
C ASN A 130 -11.16 7.82 -5.97
N TYR A 131 -12.25 8.53 -6.20
CA TYR A 131 -13.19 8.95 -5.16
C TYR A 131 -14.61 8.54 -5.56
N TYR A 132 -15.32 7.89 -4.64
CA TYR A 132 -16.67 7.36 -4.86
C TYR A 132 -17.69 8.06 -3.96
N PRO A 133 -18.48 9.01 -4.48
CA PRO A 133 -19.51 9.68 -3.70
C PRO A 133 -20.70 8.76 -3.37
N ASP A 134 -21.36 9.01 -2.23
CA ASP A 134 -22.56 8.26 -1.82
C ASP A 134 -23.64 8.29 -2.90
N ALA A 135 -23.88 9.47 -3.50
CA ALA A 135 -24.89 9.65 -4.54
C ALA A 135 -24.63 8.78 -5.78
N ALA A 136 -23.37 8.65 -6.19
CA ALA A 136 -22.99 7.85 -7.34
C ALA A 136 -23.13 6.35 -7.07
N LEU A 137 -22.78 5.89 -5.85
CA LEU A 137 -22.97 4.50 -5.44
C LEU A 137 -24.45 4.14 -5.25
N ARG A 138 -25.24 5.06 -4.70
CA ARG A 138 -26.69 4.91 -4.53
C ARG A 138 -27.39 4.74 -5.88
N GLU A 139 -27.03 5.55 -6.88
CA GLU A 139 -27.56 5.40 -8.25
C GLU A 139 -27.06 4.11 -8.92
N ALA A 140 -25.84 3.68 -8.62
CA ALA A 140 -25.23 2.52 -9.27
C ALA A 140 -25.72 1.17 -8.71
N ALA A 141 -26.38 1.12 -7.55
CA ALA A 141 -26.77 -0.13 -6.90
C ALA A 141 -27.46 -1.15 -7.84
N PRO A 142 -28.42 -0.77 -8.71
CA PRO A 142 -29.05 -1.72 -9.64
C PRO A 142 -28.10 -2.29 -10.71
N LEU A 143 -26.99 -1.61 -11.02
CA LEU A 143 -26.01 -2.07 -12.02
C LEU A 143 -25.15 -3.24 -11.50
N PHE A 144 -25.11 -3.44 -10.18
CA PHE A 144 -24.36 -4.52 -9.54
C PHE A 144 -25.22 -5.77 -9.33
N GLU A 145 -26.52 -5.70 -9.60
CA GLU A 145 -27.41 -6.86 -9.49
C GLU A 145 -27.05 -7.92 -10.55
N GLY A 146 -26.76 -9.14 -10.11
CA GLY A 146 -26.27 -10.23 -10.96
C GLY A 146 -24.83 -10.05 -11.44
N ALA A 147 -24.04 -9.13 -10.85
CA ALA A 147 -22.65 -8.94 -11.23
C ALA A 147 -21.85 -10.23 -11.02
N ARG A 148 -21.08 -10.62 -12.04
CA ARG A 148 -20.26 -11.84 -12.03
C ARG A 148 -19.09 -11.69 -11.07
N VAL A 149 -18.81 -12.75 -10.30
CA VAL A 149 -17.68 -12.81 -9.38
C VAL A 149 -16.63 -13.80 -9.86
N PHE A 150 -15.42 -13.29 -10.09
CA PHE A 150 -14.28 -14.09 -10.51
C PHE A 150 -13.20 -14.13 -9.42
N ALA A 151 -12.54 -15.27 -9.24
CA ALA A 151 -11.32 -15.36 -8.45
C ALA A 151 -10.10 -14.95 -9.31
N LYS A 152 -9.39 -13.87 -8.95
CA LYS A 152 -8.28 -13.35 -9.74
C LYS A 152 -7.07 -12.97 -8.87
N SER A 153 -5.90 -12.92 -9.50
CA SER A 153 -4.74 -12.23 -8.93
C SER A 153 -4.93 -10.71 -9.00
N ASP A 154 -4.30 -9.94 -8.10
CA ASP A 154 -4.35 -8.47 -8.13
C ASP A 154 -3.79 -7.94 -9.48
N ALA A 155 -2.77 -8.60 -10.02
CA ALA A 155 -2.15 -8.24 -11.30
C ALA A 155 -3.11 -8.41 -12.50
N ASP A 156 -3.92 -9.48 -12.52
CA ASP A 156 -4.92 -9.70 -13.57
C ASP A 156 -6.09 -8.73 -13.45
N HIS A 157 -6.50 -8.40 -12.23
CA HIS A 157 -7.55 -7.42 -11.97
C HIS A 157 -7.13 -6.02 -12.45
N ILE A 158 -5.92 -5.55 -12.13
CA ILE A 158 -5.40 -4.24 -12.56
C ILE A 158 -5.32 -4.13 -14.09
N LYS A 159 -4.98 -5.23 -14.78
CA LYS A 159 -4.91 -5.28 -16.26
C LYS A 159 -6.26 -5.44 -16.94
N GLY A 160 -7.36 -5.58 -16.19
CA GLY A 160 -8.71 -5.86 -16.74
C GLY A 160 -8.84 -7.25 -17.37
N GLY A 161 -7.92 -8.17 -17.05
CA GLY A 161 -7.84 -9.53 -17.58
C GLY A 161 -8.60 -10.57 -16.74
N GLY A 162 -8.28 -11.85 -16.96
CA GLY A 162 -8.74 -12.95 -16.10
C GLY A 162 -10.23 -13.31 -16.16
N LYS A 163 -10.97 -12.82 -17.18
CA LYS A 163 -12.38 -13.15 -17.43
C LYS A 163 -12.52 -14.54 -18.09
N ASP A 164 -12.16 -15.58 -17.34
CA ASP A 164 -12.23 -16.99 -17.74
C ASP A 164 -13.37 -17.68 -16.99
N VAL A 165 -14.13 -18.54 -17.69
CA VAL A 165 -15.24 -19.31 -17.08
C VAL A 165 -14.76 -20.19 -15.93
N ARG A 166 -13.51 -20.68 -15.98
CA ARG A 166 -12.89 -21.49 -14.90
C ARG A 166 -12.72 -20.72 -13.60
N ASN A 167 -12.63 -19.39 -13.69
CA ASN A 167 -12.44 -18.52 -12.53
C ASN A 167 -13.77 -17.94 -12.02
N LEU A 168 -14.89 -18.20 -12.69
CA LEU A 168 -16.21 -17.68 -12.31
C LEU A 168 -16.74 -18.50 -11.13
N ILE A 169 -16.81 -17.87 -9.95
CA ILE A 169 -17.18 -18.55 -8.70
C ILE A 169 -18.62 -18.25 -8.26
N GLY A 170 -19.25 -17.20 -8.76
CA GLY A 170 -20.60 -16.81 -8.32
C GLY A 170 -21.12 -15.51 -8.92
N GLY A 171 -22.20 -15.02 -8.34
CA GLY A 171 -22.78 -13.71 -8.64
C GLY A 171 -23.25 -12.99 -7.38
N VAL A 172 -23.39 -11.67 -7.46
CA VAL A 172 -23.90 -10.85 -6.34
C VAL A 172 -25.36 -10.49 -6.58
N TYR A 173 -26.19 -10.60 -5.56
CA TYR A 173 -27.63 -10.33 -5.61
C TYR A 173 -28.11 -9.54 -4.39
N GLY A 174 -29.27 -8.89 -4.51
CA GLY A 174 -29.87 -8.10 -3.44
C GLY A 174 -29.01 -6.88 -3.08
N VAL A 175 -28.47 -6.22 -4.11
CA VAL A 175 -27.52 -5.12 -3.91
C VAL A 175 -28.26 -3.86 -3.46
N GLN A 176 -27.81 -3.28 -2.36
CA GLN A 176 -28.37 -2.07 -1.78
C GLN A 176 -27.29 -1.15 -1.25
N PHE A 177 -27.55 0.15 -1.33
CA PHE A 177 -26.71 1.16 -0.71
C PHE A 177 -27.14 1.39 0.74
N VAL A 178 -26.18 1.29 1.65
CA VAL A 178 -26.36 1.55 3.08
C VAL A 178 -25.70 2.89 3.40
N GLU A 179 -26.49 3.82 3.95
CA GLU A 179 -26.00 5.15 4.34
C GLU A 179 -24.96 5.07 5.46
N GLY A 180 -23.93 5.90 5.36
CA GLY A 180 -22.90 6.02 6.39
C GLY A 180 -23.25 7.05 7.46
N GLN A 181 -22.41 7.15 8.49
CA GLN A 181 -22.59 8.11 9.60
C GLN A 181 -22.31 9.56 9.20
N GLY A 182 -21.69 9.79 8.03
CA GLY A 182 -21.39 11.09 7.47
C GLY A 182 -21.35 11.09 5.94
N PRO A 183 -21.15 12.26 5.31
CA PRO A 183 -21.13 12.37 3.86
C PRO A 183 -19.99 11.56 3.24
N ASP A 184 -20.30 10.81 2.18
CA ASP A 184 -19.36 9.97 1.44
C ASP A 184 -18.71 8.88 2.31
N THR A 185 -19.48 8.32 3.26
CA THR A 185 -19.05 7.22 4.15
C THR A 185 -19.97 5.99 4.08
N GLY A 186 -20.93 5.96 3.16
CA GLY A 186 -21.80 4.81 2.96
C GLY A 186 -21.10 3.63 2.30
N ALA A 187 -21.85 2.55 2.08
CA ALA A 187 -21.32 1.33 1.48
C ALA A 187 -22.36 0.67 0.57
N LEU A 188 -21.88 0.07 -0.51
CA LEU A 188 -22.69 -0.78 -1.36
C LEU A 188 -22.55 -2.23 -0.88
N THR A 189 -23.66 -2.82 -0.43
CA THR A 189 -23.71 -4.16 0.16
C THR A 189 -24.59 -5.07 -0.68
N GLY A 190 -24.35 -6.38 -0.63
CA GLY A 190 -25.15 -7.38 -1.31
C GLY A 190 -24.89 -8.79 -0.77
N THR A 191 -25.42 -9.80 -1.46
CA THR A 191 -25.21 -11.22 -1.13
C THR A 191 -24.48 -11.91 -2.27
N PHE A 192 -23.27 -12.41 -1.99
CA PHE A 192 -22.57 -13.32 -2.89
C PHE A 192 -23.24 -14.70 -2.84
N ARG A 193 -23.65 -15.20 -4.00
CA ARG A 193 -24.17 -16.55 -4.19
C ARG A 193 -23.19 -17.36 -5.04
N PRO A 194 -22.61 -18.45 -4.50
CA PRO A 194 -21.68 -19.27 -5.28
C PRO A 194 -22.42 -20.08 -6.34
N ILE A 195 -21.76 -20.37 -7.47
CA ILE A 195 -22.27 -21.35 -8.46
C ILE A 195 -22.18 -22.77 -7.87
N SER A 196 -21.09 -23.05 -7.16
CA SER A 196 -20.85 -24.32 -6.49
C SER A 196 -20.34 -24.07 -5.07
N PRO A 197 -21.10 -24.42 -4.02
CA PRO A 197 -20.65 -24.28 -2.64
C PRO A 197 -19.41 -25.13 -2.30
N SER A 198 -19.15 -26.17 -3.09
CA SER A 198 -17.98 -27.05 -2.93
C SER A 198 -16.74 -26.60 -3.71
N ASP A 199 -16.78 -25.44 -4.38
CA ASP A 199 -15.60 -24.88 -5.03
C ASP A 199 -14.52 -24.56 -3.98
N PRO A 200 -13.24 -24.96 -4.18
CA PRO A 200 -12.18 -24.73 -3.20
C PRO A 200 -11.99 -23.27 -2.80
N VAL A 201 -12.26 -22.31 -3.71
CA VAL A 201 -12.18 -20.88 -3.42
C VAL A 201 -13.36 -20.46 -2.54
N VAL A 202 -14.57 -20.93 -2.86
CA VAL A 202 -15.77 -20.66 -2.07
C VAL A 202 -15.65 -21.26 -0.66
N GLN A 203 -15.16 -22.49 -0.53
CA GLN A 203 -14.88 -23.11 0.78
C GLN A 203 -13.89 -22.27 1.60
N LYS A 204 -12.84 -21.76 0.96
CA LYS A 204 -11.89 -20.86 1.62
C LYS A 204 -12.54 -19.55 2.07
N MET A 205 -13.45 -18.97 1.28
CA MET A 205 -14.22 -17.79 1.67
C MET A 205 -15.11 -18.08 2.89
N VAL A 206 -15.83 -19.19 2.88
CA VAL A 206 -16.70 -19.62 3.99
C VAL A 206 -15.87 -19.86 5.26
N GLU A 207 -14.76 -20.60 5.16
CA GLU A 207 -13.86 -20.85 6.29
C GLU A 207 -13.22 -19.56 6.83
N ALA A 208 -12.84 -18.63 5.96
CA ALA A 208 -12.29 -17.34 6.37
C ALA A 208 -13.31 -16.55 7.20
N VAL A 209 -14.56 -16.50 6.77
CA VAL A 209 -15.66 -15.86 7.53
C VAL A 209 -15.92 -16.59 8.84
N GLN A 210 -16.00 -17.93 8.83
CA GLN A 210 -16.19 -18.77 10.03
C GLN A 210 -15.12 -18.53 11.10
N ARG A 211 -13.87 -18.33 10.69
CA ARG A 211 -12.73 -18.16 11.60
C ARG A 211 -12.45 -16.71 11.98
N GLY A 212 -13.26 -15.75 11.51
CA GLY A 212 -12.98 -14.32 11.74
C GLY A 212 -11.76 -13.80 10.96
N MET A 213 -11.35 -14.51 9.90
CA MET A 213 -10.19 -14.23 9.04
C MET A 213 -10.57 -13.60 7.70
N GLN A 214 -11.79 -13.06 7.57
CA GLN A 214 -12.29 -12.46 6.33
C GLN A 214 -11.46 -11.27 5.82
N HIS A 215 -10.65 -10.64 6.67
CA HIS A 215 -9.74 -9.55 6.29
C HIS A 215 -8.65 -9.97 5.28
N LEU A 216 -8.43 -11.28 5.08
CA LEU A 216 -7.48 -11.82 4.11
C LEU A 216 -8.01 -11.85 2.66
N LEU A 217 -9.31 -11.58 2.48
CA LEU A 217 -10.00 -11.68 1.19
C LEU A 217 -10.76 -10.38 0.91
N GLY A 218 -10.48 -9.76 -0.22
CA GLY A 218 -11.08 -8.52 -0.66
C GLY A 218 -11.96 -8.70 -1.89
N LEU A 219 -12.93 -7.80 -2.05
CA LEU A 219 -13.70 -7.65 -3.28
C LEU A 219 -13.33 -6.34 -3.96
N SER A 220 -13.08 -6.39 -5.27
CA SER A 220 -12.76 -5.21 -6.06
C SER A 220 -13.60 -5.15 -7.33
N ILE A 221 -14.06 -3.95 -7.68
CA ILE A 221 -14.97 -3.74 -8.79
C ILE A 221 -14.21 -3.46 -10.09
N ASP A 222 -14.64 -4.10 -11.19
CA ASP A 222 -14.29 -3.69 -12.56
C ASP A 222 -15.54 -3.02 -13.14
N ALA A 223 -15.53 -1.69 -13.23
CA ALA A 223 -16.64 -0.90 -13.71
C ALA A 223 -16.17 0.32 -14.54
N MET A 224 -17.01 0.73 -15.48
CA MET A 224 -16.84 1.96 -16.24
C MET A 224 -17.69 3.05 -15.60
N ALA A 225 -17.08 4.22 -15.38
CA ALA A 225 -17.74 5.38 -14.81
C ALA A 225 -17.30 6.67 -15.52
N ASN A 226 -18.21 7.63 -15.58
CA ASN A 226 -17.88 9.00 -15.95
C ASN A 226 -17.14 9.64 -14.79
N ILE A 227 -15.91 10.09 -15.05
CA ILE A 227 -15.03 10.66 -14.03
C ILE A 227 -14.90 12.17 -14.19
N ARG A 228 -14.77 12.87 -13.07
CA ARG A 228 -14.41 14.29 -13.01
C ARG A 228 -13.17 14.46 -12.13
N PRO A 229 -12.21 15.34 -12.49
CA PRO A 229 -11.13 15.66 -11.58
C PRO A 229 -11.67 16.40 -10.34
N ARG A 230 -11.34 15.89 -9.15
CA ARG A 230 -11.61 16.53 -7.85
C ARG A 230 -10.27 16.84 -7.19
N ARG A 231 -10.06 18.11 -6.83
CA ARG A 231 -8.87 18.51 -6.08
C ARG A 231 -9.18 18.39 -4.59
N GLU A 232 -8.35 17.61 -3.89
CA GLU A 232 -8.38 17.50 -2.44
C GLU A 232 -6.97 17.81 -1.92
N GLY A 233 -6.77 19.05 -1.45
CA GLY A 233 -5.46 19.57 -1.09
C GLY A 233 -4.48 19.59 -2.28
N ARG A 234 -3.36 18.89 -2.15
CA ARG A 234 -2.31 18.77 -3.19
C ARG A 234 -2.52 17.61 -4.16
N THR A 235 -3.54 16.77 -3.94
CA THR A 235 -3.78 15.57 -4.75
C THR A 235 -4.99 15.78 -5.67
N VAL A 236 -4.86 15.33 -6.92
CA VAL A 236 -5.97 15.28 -7.88
C VAL A 236 -6.54 13.87 -7.86
N LEU A 237 -7.79 13.72 -7.42
CA LEU A 237 -8.54 12.48 -7.43
C LEU A 237 -9.43 12.40 -8.66
N ARG A 238 -9.74 11.17 -9.09
CA ARG A 238 -10.76 10.90 -10.12
C ARG A 238 -12.08 10.57 -9.42
N GLU A 239 -12.98 11.54 -9.35
CA GLU A 239 -14.30 11.37 -8.75
C GLU A 239 -15.24 10.68 -9.75
N ALA A 240 -15.80 9.53 -9.34
CA ALA A 240 -16.81 8.82 -10.11
C ALA A 240 -18.15 9.55 -9.98
N VAL A 241 -18.56 10.26 -11.04
CA VAL A 241 -19.82 11.02 -11.07
C VAL A 241 -21.00 10.10 -11.30
N ARG A 242 -20.84 9.12 -12.20
CA ARG A 242 -21.90 8.17 -12.56
C ARG A 242 -21.31 6.89 -13.14
N PHE A 243 -21.76 5.74 -12.68
CA PHE A 243 -21.39 4.46 -13.26
C PHE A 243 -22.20 4.20 -14.53
N SER A 244 -21.54 3.84 -15.62
CA SER A 244 -22.19 3.49 -16.89
C SER A 244 -22.38 1.98 -17.04
N ARG A 245 -21.45 1.18 -16.50
CA ARG A 245 -21.48 -0.28 -16.58
C ARG A 245 -20.64 -0.93 -15.50
N VAL A 246 -21.11 -2.03 -14.92
CA VAL A 246 -20.33 -2.92 -14.07
C VAL A 246 -19.99 -4.18 -14.87
N ASN A 247 -18.71 -4.54 -14.95
CA ASN A 247 -18.25 -5.71 -15.68
C ASN A 247 -18.17 -6.95 -14.77
N SER A 248 -17.57 -6.80 -13.59
CA SER A 248 -17.46 -7.85 -12.57
C SER A 248 -17.12 -7.29 -11.20
N VAL A 249 -17.28 -8.13 -10.17
CA VAL A 249 -16.75 -7.93 -8.82
C VAL A 249 -15.77 -9.06 -8.57
N ASP A 250 -14.48 -8.79 -8.55
CA ASP A 250 -13.44 -9.82 -8.47
C ASP A 250 -13.00 -10.04 -7.01
N LEU A 251 -12.82 -11.31 -6.63
CA LEU A 251 -12.20 -11.72 -5.37
C LEU A 251 -10.68 -11.62 -5.52
N ILE A 252 -10.06 -10.72 -4.73
CA ILE A 252 -8.63 -10.40 -4.75
C ILE A 252 -8.08 -10.30 -3.32
N VAL A 253 -6.78 -10.00 -3.16
CA VAL A 253 -6.16 -9.89 -1.83
C VAL A 253 -6.25 -8.45 -1.32
N GLU A 254 -5.97 -7.46 -2.16
CA GLU A 254 -5.87 -6.05 -1.74
C GLU A 254 -6.92 -5.16 -2.45
N PRO A 255 -8.12 -5.00 -1.88
CA PRO A 255 -9.21 -4.24 -2.50
C PRO A 255 -8.97 -2.72 -2.42
N GLY A 256 -9.00 -2.05 -3.57
CA GLY A 256 -8.68 -0.62 -3.64
C GLY A 256 -9.73 0.31 -2.97
N ALA A 257 -10.99 -0.13 -2.86
CA ALA A 257 -12.10 0.69 -2.37
C ALA A 257 -12.85 0.04 -1.18
N GLY A 258 -12.14 -0.80 -0.43
CA GLY A 258 -12.66 -1.40 0.81
C GLY A 258 -13.81 -2.38 0.60
N GLY A 259 -13.86 -3.13 -0.50
CA GLY A 259 -14.78 -4.25 -0.63
C GLY A 259 -14.25 -5.49 0.13
N GLY A 260 -15.13 -6.30 0.70
CA GLY A 260 -14.76 -7.46 1.51
C GLY A 260 -15.92 -8.37 1.84
N LEU A 261 -15.59 -9.50 2.48
CA LEU A 261 -16.58 -10.49 2.90
C LEU A 261 -17.14 -10.12 4.28
N ASP A 262 -18.46 -10.06 4.40
CA ASP A 262 -19.15 -9.92 5.68
C ASP A 262 -19.58 -11.31 6.20
N ARG A 263 -20.54 -11.38 7.12
CA ARG A 263 -20.98 -12.64 7.75
C ARG A 263 -21.73 -13.55 6.75
N LEU A 264 -21.81 -14.85 7.06
CA LEU A 264 -22.65 -15.80 6.31
C LEU A 264 -24.12 -15.38 6.35
N THR A 265 -24.80 -15.55 5.22
CA THR A 265 -26.22 -15.20 5.08
C THR A 265 -27.05 -16.30 5.73
N GLU A 266 -27.96 -16.03 6.66
CA GLU A 266 -28.80 -17.10 7.20
C GLU A 266 -29.69 -17.71 6.10
N ALA A 267 -29.59 -19.03 5.88
CA ALA A 267 -30.51 -19.75 5.03
C ALA A 267 -31.90 -19.78 5.71
N ALA A 268 -32.89 -19.16 5.08
CA ALA A 268 -34.27 -19.22 5.52
C ALA A 268 -34.80 -20.66 5.34
N ALA A 269 -34.93 -21.40 6.45
CA ALA A 269 -35.80 -22.57 6.53
C ALA A 269 -37.21 -22.09 6.88
N ASP A 270 -38.16 -22.48 6.02
CA ASP A 270 -39.62 -22.47 6.16
C ASP A 270 -40.32 -21.21 6.72
N GLN A 271 -41.31 -20.75 5.94
CA GLN A 271 -42.27 -19.71 6.33
C GLN A 271 -42.93 -20.04 7.67
N PRO A 272 -42.99 -19.05 8.59
CA PRO A 272 -44.10 -18.93 9.52
C PRO A 272 -44.92 -17.71 9.12
N THR A 273 -46.17 -17.99 8.81
CA THR A 273 -47.30 -17.07 8.93
C THR A 273 -47.25 -16.34 10.27
N ASP A 274 -47.07 -15.02 10.25
CA ASP A 274 -47.95 -14.06 10.91
C ASP A 274 -47.47 -12.63 10.62
N GLN A 275 -48.30 -11.90 9.89
CA GLN A 275 -48.08 -10.49 9.59
C GLN A 275 -48.36 -9.65 10.84
N GLU A 276 -47.32 -9.28 11.59
CA GLU A 276 -47.37 -8.03 12.36
C GLU A 276 -47.14 -6.87 11.39
N LYS A 277 -48.25 -6.29 10.92
CA LYS A 277 -48.27 -5.08 10.09
C LYS A 277 -47.81 -3.89 10.91
N ALA A 278 -46.51 -3.60 10.91
CA ALA A 278 -46.04 -2.25 11.19
C ALA A 278 -46.60 -1.31 10.11
N MET A 279 -47.44 -0.35 10.51
CA MET A 279 -48.14 0.54 9.58
C MET A 279 -47.12 1.40 8.80
N PRO A 280 -47.17 1.44 7.45
CA PRO A 280 -46.25 2.23 6.64
C PRO A 280 -46.24 3.71 7.05
N LEU A 281 -45.06 4.33 7.09
CA LEU A 281 -44.84 5.69 7.58
C LEU A 281 -45.75 6.75 6.90
N TRP A 282 -46.12 6.52 5.63
CA TRP A 282 -47.02 7.41 4.89
C TRP A 282 -48.47 7.35 5.41
N LYS A 283 -48.98 6.17 5.79
CA LYS A 283 -50.30 6.02 6.40
C LYS A 283 -50.36 6.71 7.76
N GLN A 284 -49.29 6.55 8.56
CA GLN A 284 -49.17 7.18 9.86
C GLN A 284 -49.25 8.72 9.74
N ARG A 285 -48.52 9.31 8.78
CA ARG A 285 -48.57 10.75 8.51
C ARG A 285 -49.93 11.24 8.02
N MET A 286 -50.62 10.47 7.18
CA MET A 286 -51.95 10.85 6.68
C MET A 286 -53.01 10.79 7.79
N LEU A 287 -52.95 9.78 8.66
CA LEU A 287 -53.80 9.65 9.84
C LEU A 287 -53.57 10.80 10.83
N GLU A 288 -52.32 11.20 11.07
CA GLU A 288 -51.98 12.37 11.88
C GLU A 288 -52.50 13.68 11.27
N ALA A 289 -52.39 13.84 9.93
CA ALA A 289 -52.91 15.01 9.23
C ALA A 289 -54.44 15.12 9.32
N ILE A 290 -55.16 13.99 9.19
CA ILE A 290 -56.62 13.92 9.36
C ILE A 290 -57.01 14.20 10.82
N GLN A 291 -56.30 13.62 11.79
CA GLN A 291 -56.54 13.85 13.22
C GLN A 291 -56.42 15.33 13.60
N LYS A 292 -55.42 16.02 13.02
CA LYS A 292 -55.16 17.44 13.27
C LYS A 292 -56.19 18.36 12.62
N THR A 293 -56.72 17.98 11.46
CA THR A 293 -57.56 18.85 10.61
C THR A 293 -59.06 18.61 10.83
N ALA A 294 -59.48 17.36 11.04
CA ALA A 294 -60.87 16.98 11.30
C ALA A 294 -60.97 15.84 12.35
N PRO A 295 -60.76 16.15 13.64
CA PRO A 295 -60.72 15.15 14.71
C PRO A 295 -62.01 14.35 14.89
N ALA A 296 -63.18 14.92 14.55
CA ALA A 296 -64.46 14.22 14.59
C ALA A 296 -64.60 13.12 13.52
N GLN A 297 -63.95 13.29 12.37
CA GLN A 297 -63.94 12.28 11.30
C GLN A 297 -62.86 11.22 11.55
N TYR A 298 -61.73 11.60 12.14
CA TYR A 298 -60.72 10.67 12.63
C TYR A 298 -61.29 9.70 13.69
N ALA A 299 -62.18 10.18 14.58
CA ALA A 299 -62.83 9.33 15.58
C ALA A 299 -63.81 8.29 14.99
N ALA A 300 -64.23 8.45 13.74
CA ALA A 300 -65.15 7.55 13.05
C ALA A 300 -64.45 6.45 12.24
N ILE A 301 -63.12 6.47 12.15
CA ILE A 301 -62.32 5.45 11.46
C ILE A 301 -61.52 4.60 12.44
N ASN A 302 -61.18 3.37 12.06
CA ASN A 302 -60.23 2.54 12.79
C ASN A 302 -58.83 2.64 12.14
N PRO A 303 -57.84 3.30 12.79
CA PRO A 303 -56.52 3.54 12.21
C PRO A 303 -55.75 2.26 11.84
N GLU A 304 -56.01 1.14 12.52
CA GLU A 304 -55.28 -0.12 12.30
C GLU A 304 -55.83 -0.94 11.14
N THR A 305 -57.07 -0.66 10.69
CA THR A 305 -57.78 -1.48 9.70
C THR A 305 -58.29 -0.72 8.49
N ILE A 306 -58.14 0.61 8.44
CA ILE A 306 -58.58 1.42 7.30
C ILE A 306 -57.81 1.03 6.02
N GLY A 307 -58.56 0.82 4.94
CA GLY A 307 -58.00 0.50 3.62
C GLY A 307 -57.23 1.68 3.03
N ASP A 308 -56.18 1.41 2.26
CA ASP A 308 -55.27 2.40 1.69
C ASP A 308 -56.02 3.45 0.84
N ASP A 309 -56.90 3.00 -0.05
CA ASP A 309 -57.69 3.89 -0.92
C ASP A 309 -58.69 4.73 -0.13
N GLU A 310 -59.28 4.17 0.93
CA GLU A 310 -60.24 4.86 1.79
C GLU A 310 -59.55 5.95 2.63
N LEU A 311 -58.34 5.67 3.14
CA LEU A 311 -57.52 6.64 3.85
C LEU A 311 -57.03 7.77 2.92
N VAL A 312 -56.66 7.45 1.68
CA VAL A 312 -56.25 8.45 0.68
C VAL A 312 -57.41 9.35 0.30
N ASN A 313 -58.58 8.79 -0.01
CA ASN A 313 -59.77 9.56 -0.34
C ASN A 313 -60.23 10.46 0.83
N LEU A 314 -60.16 9.95 2.07
CA LEU A 314 -60.48 10.73 3.26
C LEU A 314 -59.46 11.86 3.47
N HIS A 315 -58.16 11.58 3.29
CA HIS A 315 -57.14 12.62 3.37
C HIS A 315 -57.30 13.68 2.27
N GLU A 316 -57.61 13.31 1.04
CA GLU A 316 -57.84 14.27 -0.04
C GLU A 316 -59.10 15.11 0.19
N ALA A 317 -60.15 14.52 0.78
CA ALA A 317 -61.38 15.24 1.14
C ALA A 317 -61.19 16.21 2.31
N VAL A 318 -60.31 15.90 3.27
CA VAL A 318 -60.10 16.68 4.51
C VAL A 318 -58.93 17.66 4.41
N CYS A 319 -57.82 17.21 3.84
CA CYS A 319 -56.55 17.94 3.80
C CYS A 319 -56.22 18.48 2.39
N GLY A 320 -57.02 18.17 1.37
CA GLY A 320 -56.81 18.58 -0.02
C GLY A 320 -55.94 17.63 -0.84
N PRO A 321 -55.90 17.79 -2.19
CA PRO A 321 -55.19 16.90 -3.11
C PRO A 321 -53.68 16.86 -2.84
N LEU A 322 -53.09 15.66 -2.89
CA LEU A 322 -51.65 15.45 -2.64
C LEU A 322 -50.74 15.81 -3.83
N VAL A 323 -51.31 16.22 -4.96
CA VAL A 323 -50.59 16.67 -6.17
C VAL A 323 -51.04 18.08 -6.53
N PRO A 324 -50.15 19.06 -6.75
CA PRO A 324 -50.55 20.38 -7.21
C PRO A 324 -51.04 20.30 -8.66
N GLY A 325 -52.35 20.35 -8.86
CA GLY A 325 -52.96 20.58 -10.16
C GLY A 325 -52.74 22.02 -10.62
N ALA A 326 -52.15 22.19 -11.79
CA ALA A 326 -52.03 23.48 -12.43
C ALA A 326 -53.42 24.02 -12.84
N THR A 327 -53.90 25.08 -12.19
CA THR A 327 -54.68 26.19 -12.80
C THR A 327 -55.01 27.30 -11.77
N GLY A 328 -54.44 28.49 -11.95
CA GLY A 328 -55.20 29.76 -11.98
C GLY A 328 -55.32 30.66 -10.73
N ALA A 329 -54.80 31.91 -10.88
CA ALA A 329 -55.03 33.17 -10.14
C ALA A 329 -54.29 33.34 -8.79
N GLY A 330 -53.31 34.23 -8.62
CA GLY A 330 -53.34 35.71 -8.77
C GLY A 330 -53.75 36.31 -7.41
N SER A 331 -53.05 37.18 -6.69
CA SER A 331 -52.11 38.28 -6.98
C SER A 331 -51.41 38.69 -5.68
N ASP A 332 -50.12 39.06 -5.70
CA ASP A 332 -49.65 40.39 -5.25
C ASP A 332 -48.13 40.47 -5.04
N ALA A 333 -47.58 41.50 -5.69
CA ALA A 333 -46.35 42.23 -5.39
C ALA A 333 -45.00 41.51 -5.59
N LEU A 334 -44.39 41.71 -6.76
CA LEU A 334 -43.09 42.38 -6.81
C LEU A 334 -42.92 43.18 -8.11
N ARG A 335 -42.28 44.34 -7.97
CA ARG A 335 -42.26 45.49 -8.88
C ARG A 335 -41.40 45.28 -10.12
N GLU A 336 -41.82 45.96 -11.17
CA GLU A 336 -41.24 46.13 -12.49
C GLU A 336 -39.74 46.45 -12.52
N ALA A 337 -39.04 45.87 -13.50
CA ALA A 337 -37.98 46.54 -14.23
C ALA A 337 -38.21 46.29 -15.73
N GLN A 338 -38.46 47.37 -16.47
CA GLN A 338 -38.88 47.44 -17.86
C GLN A 338 -37.77 47.04 -18.85
N GLY A 339 -38.15 46.36 -19.94
CA GLY A 339 -37.32 46.20 -21.14
C GLY A 339 -37.90 45.21 -22.17
N ASP A 340 -38.83 45.67 -23.02
CA ASP A 340 -39.30 45.11 -24.30
C ASP A 340 -39.61 43.59 -24.41
N ASP A 341 -40.82 43.22 -23.97
CA ASP A 341 -41.45 41.93 -24.30
C ASP A 341 -42.15 41.98 -25.67
N ALA A 342 -41.46 41.55 -26.72
CA ALA A 342 -42.12 40.96 -27.87
C ALA A 342 -42.45 39.48 -27.54
N PRO A 343 -43.67 38.97 -27.82
CA PRO A 343 -44.03 37.60 -27.48
C PRO A 343 -43.15 36.62 -28.23
N VAL A 344 -42.32 35.86 -27.50
CA VAL A 344 -41.47 34.80 -28.06
C VAL A 344 -42.35 33.82 -28.83
N THR A 345 -42.18 33.79 -30.14
CA THR A 345 -42.96 32.93 -31.03
C THR A 345 -42.55 31.47 -30.83
N ARG A 346 -43.45 30.52 -31.16
CA ARG A 346 -43.16 29.08 -31.09
C ARG A 346 -41.92 28.68 -31.90
N ALA A 347 -41.63 29.42 -32.97
CA ALA A 347 -40.43 29.24 -33.79
C ALA A 347 -39.14 29.69 -33.08
N GLU A 348 -39.20 30.76 -32.28
CA GLU A 348 -38.04 31.25 -31.50
C GLU A 348 -37.69 30.31 -30.34
N LEU A 349 -38.70 29.72 -29.68
CA LEU A 349 -38.47 28.66 -28.68
C LEU A 349 -37.81 27.41 -29.28
N GLN A 350 -38.25 26.99 -30.48
CA GLN A 350 -37.62 25.86 -31.19
C GLN A 350 -36.17 26.16 -31.57
N MET A 351 -35.87 27.39 -32.01
CA MET A 351 -34.50 27.80 -32.31
C MET A 351 -33.61 27.85 -31.07
N LEU A 352 -34.16 28.24 -29.91
CA LEU A 352 -33.42 28.25 -28.65
C LEU A 352 -33.08 26.83 -28.18
N GLN A 353 -34.00 25.88 -28.34
CA GLN A 353 -33.75 24.46 -28.11
C GLN A 353 -32.66 23.92 -29.06
N LEU A 354 -32.73 24.24 -30.35
CA LEU A 354 -31.73 23.82 -31.34
C LEU A 354 -30.33 24.38 -31.04
N ARG A 355 -30.22 25.62 -30.54
CA ARG A 355 -28.94 26.20 -30.09
C ARG A 355 -28.36 25.47 -28.89
N GLN A 356 -29.18 25.06 -27.93
CA GLN A 356 -28.71 24.24 -26.81
C GLN A 356 -28.23 22.87 -27.28
N THR A 357 -28.97 22.22 -28.19
CA THR A 357 -28.56 20.93 -28.80
C THR A 357 -27.26 21.08 -29.59
N ALA A 358 -27.08 22.16 -30.34
CA ALA A 358 -25.82 22.47 -31.04
C ALA A 358 -24.64 22.58 -30.06
N GLY A 359 -24.80 23.33 -28.97
CA GLY A 359 -23.78 23.48 -27.94
C GLY A 359 -23.38 22.14 -27.32
N GLN A 360 -24.34 21.27 -27.01
CA GLN A 360 -24.10 19.94 -26.46
C GLN A 360 -23.38 19.02 -27.45
N ARG A 361 -23.82 18.98 -28.72
CA ARG A 361 -23.20 18.13 -29.76
C ARG A 361 -21.78 18.58 -30.10
N ILE A 362 -21.54 19.89 -30.22
CA ILE A 362 -20.19 20.43 -30.46
C ILE A 362 -19.28 20.12 -29.26
N ALA A 363 -19.76 20.29 -28.03
CA ALA A 363 -19.00 19.96 -26.83
C ALA A 363 -18.63 18.47 -26.74
N ALA A 364 -19.58 17.59 -27.11
CA ALA A 364 -19.40 16.13 -27.14
C ALA A 364 -18.49 15.62 -28.27
N SER A 365 -18.26 16.42 -29.32
CA SER A 365 -17.37 16.02 -30.42
C SER A 365 -15.91 15.85 -29.97
N THR A 366 -15.12 15.08 -30.71
CA THR A 366 -13.68 14.89 -30.45
C THR A 366 -12.79 16.00 -31.04
N LEU A 367 -13.39 17.08 -31.55
CA LEU A 367 -12.67 18.19 -32.16
C LEU A 367 -11.80 18.97 -31.14
N PRO A 368 -10.65 19.54 -31.55
CA PRO A 368 -9.86 20.43 -30.71
C PRO A 368 -10.63 21.67 -30.25
N ALA A 369 -10.25 22.23 -29.09
CA ALA A 369 -10.93 23.38 -28.49
C ALA A 369 -11.10 24.61 -29.42
N PRO A 370 -10.11 25.01 -30.25
CA PRO A 370 -10.28 26.11 -31.20
C PRO A 370 -11.35 25.85 -32.26
N ALA A 371 -11.47 24.60 -32.72
CA ALA A 371 -12.48 24.19 -33.69
C ALA A 371 -13.88 24.16 -33.07
N LYS A 372 -14.00 23.69 -31.82
CA LYS A 372 -15.25 23.76 -31.05
C LYS A 372 -15.73 25.19 -30.86
N GLN A 373 -14.84 26.10 -30.50
CA GLN A 373 -15.15 27.53 -30.31
C GLN A 373 -15.61 28.19 -31.62
N ARG A 374 -14.98 27.82 -32.75
CA ARG A 374 -15.37 28.30 -34.08
C ARG A 374 -16.78 27.84 -34.45
N LEU A 375 -17.09 26.55 -34.26
CA LEU A 375 -18.43 26.01 -34.51
C LEU A 375 -19.48 26.61 -33.58
N GLN A 376 -19.16 26.80 -32.29
CA GLN A 376 -20.05 27.49 -31.34
C GLN A 376 -20.38 28.90 -31.83
N THR A 377 -19.37 29.67 -32.22
CA THR A 377 -19.55 31.04 -32.75
C THR A 377 -20.41 31.04 -34.03
N GLN A 378 -20.26 30.02 -34.88
CA GLN A 378 -21.05 29.88 -36.11
C GLN A 378 -22.54 29.67 -35.81
N PHE A 379 -22.89 28.76 -34.91
CA PHE A 379 -24.29 28.44 -34.59
C PHE A 379 -24.94 29.43 -33.60
N GLU A 380 -24.14 30.17 -32.84
CA GLU A 380 -24.62 31.33 -32.07
C GLU A 380 -25.08 32.47 -32.97
N ARG A 381 -24.37 32.70 -34.09
CA ARG A 381 -24.68 33.76 -35.06
C ARG A 381 -25.69 33.36 -36.13
N ALA A 382 -25.98 32.07 -36.27
CA ALA A 382 -26.95 31.60 -37.25
C ALA A 382 -28.38 31.93 -36.79
N GLU A 383 -29.14 32.63 -37.64
CA GLU A 383 -30.53 33.01 -37.35
C GLU A 383 -31.48 31.80 -37.37
N ARG A 384 -31.23 30.83 -38.26
CA ARG A 384 -31.96 29.56 -38.37
C ARG A 384 -31.03 28.45 -38.83
N PHE A 385 -31.22 27.25 -38.30
CA PHE A 385 -30.51 26.06 -38.73
C PHE A 385 -31.26 24.79 -38.31
N THR A 386 -30.89 23.66 -38.89
CA THR A 386 -31.46 22.35 -38.58
C THR A 386 -30.46 21.46 -37.85
N GLU A 387 -30.95 20.38 -37.23
CA GLU A 387 -30.09 19.42 -36.53
C GLU A 387 -29.09 18.73 -37.47
N ALA A 388 -29.48 18.50 -38.73
CA ALA A 388 -28.61 17.93 -39.75
C ALA A 388 -27.43 18.86 -40.12
N GLU A 389 -27.64 20.17 -40.09
CA GLU A 389 -26.59 21.15 -40.38
C GLU A 389 -25.52 21.21 -39.28
N ILE A 390 -25.90 20.92 -38.03
CA ILE A 390 -24.95 20.79 -36.90
C ILE A 390 -24.01 19.62 -37.14
N ASP A 391 -24.58 18.45 -37.47
CA ASP A 391 -23.80 17.23 -37.72
C ASP A 391 -22.90 17.38 -38.95
N GLN A 392 -23.41 18.02 -40.00
CA GLN A 392 -22.64 18.29 -41.21
C GLN A 392 -21.47 19.25 -40.94
N ALA A 393 -21.66 20.28 -40.12
CA ALA A 393 -20.59 21.22 -39.75
C ALA A 393 -19.51 20.56 -38.89
N ILE A 394 -19.90 19.72 -37.91
CA ILE A 394 -18.95 18.95 -37.09
C ILE A 394 -18.14 17.99 -37.97
N LYS A 395 -18.81 17.29 -38.90
CA LYS A 395 -18.15 16.39 -39.85
C LYS A 395 -17.19 17.13 -40.78
N ALA A 396 -17.62 18.25 -41.37
CA ALA A 396 -16.79 19.05 -42.27
C ALA A 396 -15.55 19.62 -41.58
N GLU A 397 -15.67 20.08 -40.32
CA GLU A 397 -14.54 20.59 -39.55
C GLU A 397 -13.57 19.45 -39.18
N GLY A 398 -14.08 18.26 -38.85
CA GLY A 398 -13.28 17.06 -38.63
C GLY A 398 -12.51 16.62 -39.87
N GLU A 399 -13.16 16.60 -41.03
CA GLU A 399 -12.52 16.29 -42.33
C GLU A 399 -11.47 17.34 -42.72
N TYR A 400 -11.72 18.61 -42.42
CA TYR A 400 -10.76 19.69 -42.64
C TYR A 400 -9.51 19.50 -41.79
N LEU A 401 -9.65 19.20 -40.49
CA LEU A 401 -8.53 18.96 -39.58
C LEU A 401 -7.75 17.68 -39.91
N ALA A 402 -8.44 16.62 -40.35
CA ALA A 402 -7.82 15.37 -40.77
C ALA A 402 -6.80 15.57 -41.91
N ARG A 403 -7.06 16.53 -42.83
CA ARG A 403 -6.14 16.89 -43.91
C ARG A 403 -4.84 17.53 -43.42
N PHE A 404 -4.83 18.15 -42.24
CA PHE A 404 -3.60 18.71 -41.64
C PHE A 404 -2.80 17.66 -40.88
N THR A 405 -3.45 16.61 -40.35
CA THR A 405 -2.74 15.47 -39.74
C THR A 405 -2.13 14.54 -40.80
N GLU A 406 -2.75 14.40 -41.96
CA GLU A 406 -2.20 13.61 -43.07
C GLU A 406 -1.01 14.29 -43.78
N SER A 407 -0.88 15.63 -43.72
CA SER A 407 0.20 16.35 -44.40
C SER A 407 1.53 16.42 -43.63
N GLY A 408 1.62 15.83 -42.44
CA GLY A 408 2.87 15.58 -41.69
C GLY A 408 3.70 16.80 -41.26
N SER A 409 3.37 18.01 -41.70
CA SER A 409 3.96 19.26 -41.22
C SER A 409 3.13 20.47 -41.67
N VAL A 410 2.62 21.24 -40.72
CA VAL A 410 2.06 22.57 -40.99
C VAL A 410 3.14 23.59 -40.63
N ARG A 411 3.85 24.11 -41.64
CA ARG A 411 4.73 25.27 -41.46
C ARG A 411 3.88 26.53 -41.48
N VAL A 412 3.67 27.14 -40.33
CA VAL A 412 3.06 28.47 -40.23
C VAL A 412 4.19 29.51 -40.25
N PRO A 413 4.31 30.40 -41.27
CA PRO A 413 5.51 31.23 -41.46
C PRO A 413 5.65 32.44 -40.51
N VAL A 414 4.83 32.59 -39.46
CA VAL A 414 4.67 33.88 -38.77
C VAL A 414 5.12 33.89 -37.31
N PHE A 415 5.32 32.74 -36.66
CA PHE A 415 5.82 32.69 -35.29
C PHE A 415 6.95 31.67 -35.15
N GLY A 416 8.15 32.15 -34.83
CA GLY A 416 9.34 31.33 -34.69
C GLY A 416 9.33 30.45 -33.43
N GLY A 417 9.87 29.24 -33.58
CA GLY A 417 10.31 28.39 -32.47
C GLY A 417 9.48 27.11 -32.25
N GLY A 418 9.94 26.02 -32.86
CA GLY A 418 9.94 24.66 -32.28
C GLY A 418 8.60 23.99 -31.98
N SER A 419 8.36 22.84 -32.64
CA SER A 419 7.50 21.79 -32.11
C SER A 419 7.98 21.38 -30.71
N ILE A 420 7.26 21.78 -29.66
CA ILE A 420 7.48 21.24 -28.32
C ILE A 420 6.65 19.96 -28.23
N GLU A 421 7.28 18.81 -28.45
CA GLU A 421 6.83 17.62 -27.73
C GLU A 421 7.14 17.87 -26.26
N VAL A 422 6.12 18.15 -25.45
CA VAL A 422 6.28 18.36 -24.00
C VAL A 422 6.50 16.99 -23.34
N GLY A 423 7.66 16.40 -23.61
CA GLY A 423 8.24 15.37 -22.75
C GLY A 423 9.17 16.05 -21.77
N ASP A 424 9.08 15.70 -20.49
CA ASP A 424 9.99 16.21 -19.46
C ASP A 424 11.44 15.84 -19.81
N ARG A 425 12.26 16.85 -20.10
CA ARG A 425 13.67 16.69 -20.51
C ARG A 425 14.48 15.94 -19.46
N SER A 426 14.16 16.12 -18.18
CA SER A 426 14.83 15.43 -17.07
C SER A 426 14.63 13.91 -17.15
N VAL A 427 13.44 13.48 -17.56
CA VAL A 427 13.13 12.07 -17.79
C VAL A 427 13.92 11.53 -18.96
N GLN A 428 13.98 12.27 -20.08
CA GLN A 428 14.74 11.84 -21.27
C GLN A 428 16.23 11.65 -20.98
N VAL A 429 16.83 12.57 -20.23
CA VAL A 429 18.24 12.52 -19.84
C VAL A 429 18.51 11.37 -18.87
N ARG A 430 17.63 11.15 -17.89
CA ARG A 430 17.72 10.01 -16.98
C ARG A 430 17.65 8.69 -17.76
N GLU A 431 16.71 8.55 -18.68
CA GLU A 431 16.57 7.38 -19.55
C GLU A 431 17.77 7.22 -20.50
N MET A 432 18.41 8.32 -20.93
CA MET A 432 19.65 8.27 -21.71
C MET A 432 20.81 7.71 -20.90
N LEU A 433 21.00 8.18 -19.65
CA LEU A 433 22.04 7.64 -18.76
C LEU A 433 21.78 6.16 -18.43
N ASP A 434 20.52 5.81 -18.12
CA ASP A 434 20.15 4.42 -17.84
C ASP A 434 20.32 3.53 -19.09
N ALA A 435 19.99 4.05 -20.28
CA ALA A 435 20.25 3.38 -21.55
C ALA A 435 21.75 3.16 -21.77
N PHE A 436 22.61 4.09 -21.38
CA PHE A 436 24.06 3.95 -21.55
C PHE A 436 24.60 2.73 -20.80
N PHE A 437 24.14 2.50 -19.57
CA PHE A 437 24.64 1.42 -18.71
C PHE A 437 23.89 0.08 -18.86
N ASN A 438 22.63 0.09 -19.32
CA ASN A 438 21.83 -1.13 -19.45
C ASN A 438 21.75 -1.60 -20.91
N PRO A 439 22.40 -2.73 -21.27
CA PRO A 439 22.32 -3.30 -22.63
C PRO A 439 20.93 -3.74 -23.04
N ALA A 440 20.06 -4.07 -22.08
CA ALA A 440 18.67 -4.49 -22.34
C ALA A 440 17.72 -3.30 -22.55
N HIS A 441 18.19 -2.07 -22.35
CA HIS A 441 17.36 -0.89 -22.52
C HIS A 441 17.01 -0.66 -23.99
N LYS A 442 15.74 -0.32 -24.28
CA LYS A 442 15.22 -0.09 -25.65
C LYS A 442 16.05 0.90 -26.47
N ASN A 443 16.65 1.89 -25.81
CA ASN A 443 17.43 2.95 -26.43
C ASN A 443 18.95 2.76 -26.28
N HIS A 444 19.44 1.60 -25.83
CA HIS A 444 20.88 1.36 -25.61
C HIS A 444 21.70 1.63 -26.87
N GLY A 445 21.20 1.20 -28.03
CA GLY A 445 21.86 1.42 -29.32
C GLY A 445 21.92 2.88 -29.76
N ALA A 446 21.13 3.77 -29.16
CA ALA A 446 21.13 5.20 -29.46
C ALA A 446 22.11 6.00 -28.57
N VAL A 447 22.60 5.42 -27.47
CA VAL A 447 23.49 6.10 -26.52
C VAL A 447 24.84 5.39 -26.48
N SER A 448 25.69 5.69 -27.47
CA SER A 448 27.00 5.06 -27.62
C SER A 448 28.14 5.78 -26.91
N SER A 449 27.96 7.05 -26.51
CA SER A 449 29.04 7.91 -26.00
C SER A 449 28.69 8.55 -24.66
N LEU A 450 29.57 8.38 -23.67
CA LEU A 450 29.47 9.08 -22.39
C LEU A 450 29.85 10.55 -22.54
N ARG A 451 30.79 10.85 -23.44
CA ARG A 451 31.16 12.23 -23.78
C ARG A 451 29.97 13.01 -24.32
N GLU A 452 29.21 12.44 -25.24
CA GLU A 452 28.01 13.08 -25.79
C GLU A 452 26.94 13.27 -24.70
N ALA A 453 26.73 12.27 -23.84
CA ALA A 453 25.84 12.39 -22.69
C ALA A 453 26.28 13.53 -21.74
N TYR A 454 27.58 13.65 -21.45
CA TYR A 454 28.13 14.76 -20.65
C TYR A 454 27.84 16.12 -21.30
N ILE A 455 28.09 16.26 -22.60
CA ILE A 455 27.85 17.51 -23.34
C ILE A 455 26.34 17.83 -23.39
N GLU A 456 25.50 16.82 -23.55
CA GLU A 456 24.05 16.95 -23.61
C GLU A 456 23.46 17.45 -22.28
N ILE A 457 24.04 17.02 -21.16
CA ILE A 457 23.62 17.38 -19.81
C ILE A 457 24.19 18.75 -19.39
N THR A 458 25.49 18.95 -19.57
CA THR A 458 26.21 20.11 -18.99
C THR A 458 26.32 21.29 -19.96
N GLY A 459 26.26 21.04 -21.27
CA GLY A 459 26.55 22.03 -22.32
C GLY A 459 28.05 22.30 -22.54
N ASP A 460 28.95 21.74 -21.72
CA ASP A 460 30.39 21.93 -21.83
C ASP A 460 30.99 21.05 -22.95
N LYS A 461 30.98 21.59 -24.17
CA LYS A 461 31.45 20.92 -25.40
C LYS A 461 32.91 20.47 -25.35
N ARG A 462 33.73 21.07 -24.49
CA ARG A 462 35.18 20.80 -24.40
C ARG A 462 35.55 19.85 -23.27
N VAL A 463 34.58 19.43 -22.44
CA VAL A 463 34.81 18.58 -21.26
C VAL A 463 35.91 19.19 -20.39
N THR A 464 35.80 20.50 -20.16
CA THR A 464 36.68 21.25 -19.27
C THR A 464 36.37 20.99 -17.80
N GLY A 465 35.14 20.57 -17.51
CA GLY A 465 34.68 20.36 -16.14
C GLY A 465 34.40 21.65 -15.38
N ARG A 466 34.52 22.83 -16.00
CA ARG A 466 34.34 24.10 -15.30
C ARG A 466 32.90 24.58 -15.38
N MET A 467 32.36 25.03 -14.26
CA MET A 467 30.99 25.56 -14.18
C MET A 467 30.78 26.78 -15.09
N GLU A 468 31.83 27.59 -15.30
CA GLU A 468 31.81 28.75 -16.21
C GLU A 468 31.60 28.39 -17.69
N HIS A 469 31.88 27.13 -18.05
CA HIS A 469 31.70 26.60 -19.41
C HIS A 469 30.44 25.75 -19.56
N CYS A 470 29.69 25.56 -18.47
CA CYS A 470 28.45 24.80 -18.44
C CYS A 470 27.24 25.74 -18.65
N ASP A 471 26.22 25.23 -19.35
CA ASP A 471 24.94 25.93 -19.49
C ASP A 471 24.03 25.55 -18.32
N MET A 472 23.97 26.45 -17.33
CA MET A 472 23.17 26.25 -16.12
C MET A 472 21.66 26.10 -16.39
N GLY A 473 21.14 26.75 -17.43
CA GLY A 473 19.72 26.63 -17.78
C GLY A 473 19.42 25.23 -18.34
N ARG A 474 20.28 24.78 -19.25
CA ARG A 474 20.17 23.43 -19.82
C ARG A 474 20.37 22.36 -18.76
N MET A 475 21.35 22.51 -17.88
CA MET A 475 21.66 21.54 -16.84
C MET A 475 20.51 21.44 -15.81
N ALA A 476 19.86 22.56 -15.48
CA ALA A 476 18.66 22.61 -14.64
C ALA A 476 17.53 21.76 -15.24
N GLU A 477 17.25 22.00 -16.52
CA GLU A 477 16.20 21.30 -17.26
C GLU A 477 16.52 19.81 -17.46
N SER A 478 17.79 19.50 -17.73
CA SER A 478 18.29 18.13 -17.99
C SER A 478 18.29 17.26 -16.75
N LEU A 479 18.48 17.84 -15.56
CA LEU A 479 18.55 17.10 -14.30
C LEU A 479 17.32 17.31 -13.41
N GLY A 480 16.35 18.13 -13.86
CA GLY A 480 15.11 18.39 -13.13
C GLY A 480 15.32 19.14 -11.80
N VAL A 481 16.39 19.93 -11.71
CA VAL A 481 16.76 20.71 -10.53
C VAL A 481 16.55 22.20 -10.78
N MET A 482 16.25 22.95 -9.73
CA MET A 482 16.20 24.41 -9.84
C MET A 482 17.59 24.95 -10.20
N ARG A 483 17.65 25.99 -11.03
CA ARG A 483 18.91 26.56 -11.52
C ARG A 483 19.82 27.02 -10.37
N GLU A 484 19.20 27.47 -9.27
CA GLU A 484 19.86 27.92 -8.05
C GLU A 484 20.44 26.78 -7.21
N ALA A 485 19.99 25.54 -7.44
CA ALA A 485 20.45 24.33 -6.75
C ALA A 485 21.58 23.61 -7.50
N ILE A 486 21.97 24.10 -8.69
CA ILE A 486 23.05 23.51 -9.46
C ILE A 486 24.40 23.89 -8.85
N ASP A 487 25.18 22.86 -8.58
CA ASP A 487 26.56 22.96 -8.16
C ASP A 487 27.44 21.99 -8.96
N SER A 488 28.73 21.98 -8.62
CA SER A 488 29.69 21.09 -9.25
C SER A 488 29.50 19.60 -8.89
N GLY A 489 28.67 19.26 -7.90
CA GLY A 489 28.34 17.87 -7.56
C GLY A 489 27.14 17.31 -8.32
N THR A 490 26.38 18.17 -8.99
CA THR A 490 25.08 17.82 -9.57
C THR A 490 25.21 16.78 -10.71
N PHE A 491 26.21 16.91 -11.60
CA PHE A 491 26.46 15.89 -12.63
C PHE A 491 26.93 14.55 -12.06
N ALA A 492 27.88 14.58 -11.12
CA ALA A 492 28.40 13.39 -10.46
C ALA A 492 27.29 12.60 -9.74
N SER A 493 26.35 13.32 -9.12
CA SER A 493 25.17 12.71 -8.47
C SER A 493 24.26 12.03 -9.48
N ALA A 494 23.91 12.71 -10.59
CA ALA A 494 23.05 12.14 -11.62
C ALA A 494 23.67 10.90 -12.31
N LEU A 495 24.98 10.94 -12.58
CA LEU A 495 25.73 9.82 -13.12
C LEU A 495 25.80 8.66 -12.09
N GLY A 496 26.10 8.97 -10.84
CA GLY A 496 26.10 8.01 -9.72
C GLY A 496 24.76 7.33 -9.50
N ASP A 497 23.66 8.05 -9.64
CA ASP A 497 22.30 7.51 -9.52
C ASP A 497 22.02 6.46 -10.60
N SER A 498 22.47 6.70 -11.85
CA SER A 498 22.32 5.74 -12.95
C SER A 498 23.20 4.50 -12.76
N ILE A 499 24.45 4.68 -12.34
CA ILE A 499 25.36 3.58 -11.95
C ILE A 499 24.73 2.75 -10.82
N THR A 500 24.16 3.42 -9.81
CA THR A 500 23.52 2.76 -8.67
C THR A 500 22.33 1.92 -9.10
N ARG A 501 21.42 2.47 -9.92
CA ARG A 501 20.27 1.71 -10.43
C ARG A 501 20.72 0.47 -11.21
N ARG A 502 21.71 0.62 -12.10
CA ARG A 502 22.23 -0.52 -12.85
C ARG A 502 22.91 -1.56 -11.96
N MET A 503 23.73 -1.11 -11.01
CA MET A 503 24.41 -1.99 -10.05
C MET A 503 23.39 -2.77 -9.22
N GLN A 504 22.32 -2.12 -8.74
CA GLN A 504 21.25 -2.78 -7.99
C GLN A 504 20.46 -3.77 -8.84
N GLU A 505 20.17 -3.44 -10.11
CA GLU A 505 19.55 -4.38 -11.05
C GLU A 505 20.40 -5.64 -11.25
N ILE A 506 21.71 -5.48 -11.47
CA ILE A 506 22.64 -6.60 -11.61
C ILE A 506 22.74 -7.40 -10.31
N TYR A 507 22.89 -6.71 -9.17
CA TYR A 507 22.95 -7.34 -7.86
C TYR A 507 21.67 -8.16 -7.60
N THR A 508 20.49 -7.62 -7.83
CA THR A 508 19.24 -8.38 -7.62
C THR A 508 19.04 -9.52 -8.63
N GLY A 509 19.58 -9.38 -9.84
CA GLY A 509 19.51 -10.41 -10.89
C GLY A 509 20.47 -11.59 -10.70
N GLU A 510 21.58 -11.42 -9.97
CA GLU A 510 22.59 -12.46 -9.79
C GLU A 510 22.20 -13.49 -8.71
N THR A 511 21.28 -14.39 -9.04
CA THR A 511 20.69 -15.34 -8.08
C THR A 511 21.61 -16.47 -7.65
N ASP A 512 22.62 -16.81 -8.45
CA ASP A 512 23.52 -17.92 -8.17
C ASP A 512 24.35 -17.66 -6.89
N LEU A 513 24.76 -16.40 -6.71
CA LEU A 513 25.46 -15.94 -5.51
C LEU A 513 24.52 -15.69 -4.31
N ASP A 514 23.20 -15.87 -4.44
CA ASP A 514 22.26 -15.81 -3.31
C ASP A 514 21.99 -17.18 -2.68
N VAL A 515 22.63 -18.24 -3.17
CA VAL A 515 22.46 -19.61 -2.66
C VAL A 515 22.80 -19.74 -1.17
N TRP A 516 23.61 -18.83 -0.61
CA TRP A 516 23.89 -18.74 0.83
C TRP A 516 22.62 -18.61 1.68
N ARG A 517 21.52 -18.05 1.14
CA ARG A 517 20.22 -17.94 1.80
C ARG A 517 19.59 -19.29 2.14
N LYS A 518 20.07 -20.38 1.52
CA LYS A 518 19.61 -21.74 1.82
C LYS A 518 20.18 -22.30 3.13
N VAL A 519 21.30 -21.74 3.59
CA VAL A 519 22.05 -22.22 4.78
C VAL A 519 22.09 -21.20 5.93
N ALA A 520 21.45 -20.04 5.74
CA ALA A 520 21.49 -18.90 6.64
C ALA A 520 20.12 -18.24 6.78
N THR A 521 19.73 -17.85 7.99
CA THR A 521 18.59 -16.95 8.17
C THR A 521 18.99 -15.50 7.92
N VAL A 522 18.03 -14.70 7.48
CA VAL A 522 18.21 -13.26 7.26
C VAL A 522 17.51 -12.50 8.38
N GLY A 523 18.24 -11.59 9.01
CA GLY A 523 17.73 -10.69 10.04
C GLY A 523 17.98 -9.22 9.70
N SER A 524 17.50 -8.35 10.58
CA SER A 524 17.71 -6.90 10.51
C SER A 524 18.19 -6.36 11.85
N VAL A 525 19.06 -5.36 11.82
CA VAL A 525 19.52 -4.64 13.02
C VAL A 525 19.38 -3.14 12.82
N SER A 526 19.06 -2.39 13.87
CA SER A 526 18.86 -0.94 13.78
C SER A 526 20.12 -0.11 14.07
N ASP A 527 21.18 -0.72 14.61
CA ASP A 527 22.39 -0.01 14.99
C ASP A 527 23.68 -0.86 14.89
N PHE A 528 24.83 -0.22 15.16
CA PHE A 528 26.16 -0.83 15.18
C PHE A 528 26.55 -1.43 16.54
N ARG A 529 25.65 -1.47 17.52
CA ARG A 529 25.98 -2.05 18.82
C ARG A 529 26.03 -3.58 18.68
N THR A 530 26.72 -4.20 19.64
CA THR A 530 26.76 -5.66 19.74
C THR A 530 25.33 -6.16 19.93
N GLN A 531 24.92 -7.04 19.03
CA GLN A 531 23.63 -7.70 19.06
C GLN A 531 23.74 -8.97 19.87
N GLU A 532 22.75 -9.25 20.70
CA GLU A 532 22.64 -10.50 21.45
C GLU A 532 21.44 -11.29 20.89
N ARG A 533 21.70 -12.52 20.45
CA ARG A 533 20.68 -13.49 20.07
C ARG A 533 20.59 -14.53 21.16
N ILE A 534 19.58 -14.37 22.00
CA ILE A 534 19.30 -15.28 23.12
C ILE A 534 18.37 -16.37 22.60
N GLN A 535 18.77 -17.62 22.77
CA GLN A 535 17.86 -18.74 22.62
C GLN A 535 17.61 -19.33 23.99
N ILE A 536 16.34 -19.33 24.40
CA ILE A 536 15.89 -20.07 25.56
C ILE A 536 15.91 -21.55 25.16
N GLY A 537 16.54 -22.40 25.98
CA GLY A 537 16.55 -23.85 25.75
C GLY A 537 15.14 -24.47 25.72
N GLY A 538 15.06 -25.78 25.48
CA GLY A 538 13.78 -26.48 25.47
C GLY A 538 13.36 -26.95 26.86
N TYR A 539 12.05 -26.96 27.14
CA TYR A 539 11.49 -27.69 28.28
C TYR A 539 11.55 -29.21 28.03
N GLY A 540 11.67 -29.98 29.12
CA GLY A 540 11.57 -31.44 29.11
C GLY A 540 10.15 -31.95 28.79
N ASN A 541 9.94 -33.25 28.93
CA ASN A 541 8.58 -33.81 28.86
C ASN A 541 7.75 -33.27 30.03
N LEU A 542 6.45 -33.03 29.78
CA LEU A 542 5.51 -32.69 30.85
C LEU A 542 5.36 -33.90 31.80
N PRO A 543 5.47 -33.68 33.12
CA PRO A 543 5.23 -34.74 34.09
C PRO A 543 3.75 -35.16 34.05
N ALA A 544 3.49 -36.45 34.26
CA ALA A 544 2.12 -36.93 34.42
C ALA A 544 1.55 -36.39 35.75
N VAL A 545 0.34 -35.82 35.70
CA VAL A 545 -0.38 -35.35 36.89
C VAL A 545 -1.44 -36.39 37.24
N ALA A 546 -1.39 -36.92 38.46
CA ALA A 546 -2.40 -37.84 38.95
C ALA A 546 -3.75 -37.13 39.16
N GLU A 547 -4.86 -37.87 39.16
CA GLU A 547 -6.17 -37.31 39.50
C GLU A 547 -6.13 -36.71 40.92
N LYS A 548 -6.46 -35.41 41.06
CA LYS A 548 -6.31 -34.61 42.30
C LYS A 548 -4.86 -34.37 42.77
N GLY A 549 -3.86 -34.63 41.92
CA GLY A 549 -2.47 -34.32 42.21
C GLY A 549 -2.10 -32.84 41.99
N GLU A 550 -1.05 -32.39 42.67
CA GLU A 550 -0.47 -31.05 42.46
C GLU A 550 0.38 -31.02 41.18
N TYR A 551 0.36 -29.88 40.48
CA TYR A 551 1.21 -29.63 39.32
C TYR A 551 2.61 -29.23 39.80
N THR A 552 3.63 -30.04 39.53
CA THR A 552 5.02 -29.71 39.87
C THR A 552 5.56 -28.61 38.96
N ALA A 553 6.31 -27.66 39.52
CA ALA A 553 6.97 -26.61 38.75
C ALA A 553 7.96 -27.21 37.73
N LEU A 554 7.89 -26.75 36.48
CA LEU A 554 8.83 -27.14 35.44
C LEU A 554 10.18 -26.43 35.67
N SER A 555 11.30 -27.14 35.46
CA SER A 555 12.60 -26.49 35.41
C SER A 555 12.72 -25.63 34.16
N SER A 556 12.94 -24.32 34.34
CA SER A 556 13.19 -23.41 33.22
C SER A 556 14.51 -23.75 32.54
N PRO A 557 14.56 -23.75 31.19
CA PRO A 557 15.80 -23.96 30.45
C PRO A 557 16.82 -22.86 30.73
N SER A 558 18.11 -23.17 30.65
CA SER A 558 19.18 -22.17 30.72
C SER A 558 19.25 -21.36 29.43
N ASP A 559 19.56 -20.07 29.55
CA ASP A 559 19.75 -19.18 28.41
C ASP A 559 21.20 -19.21 27.93
N ALA A 560 21.39 -19.38 26.62
CA ALA A 560 22.67 -19.15 25.97
C ALA A 560 22.51 -17.98 24.98
N LYS A 561 23.61 -17.24 24.77
CA LYS A 561 23.61 -16.05 23.91
C LYS A 561 24.70 -16.14 22.85
N ALA A 562 24.32 -15.96 21.60
CA ALA A 562 25.25 -15.67 20.51
C ALA A 562 25.34 -14.16 20.34
N THR A 563 26.54 -13.62 20.10
CA THR A 563 26.74 -12.18 19.90
C THR A 563 27.48 -11.90 18.60
N TYR A 564 27.10 -10.81 17.94
CA TYR A 564 27.82 -10.30 16.78
C TYR A 564 27.63 -8.81 16.63
N LYS A 565 28.43 -8.20 15.77
CA LYS A 565 28.33 -6.78 15.42
C LYS A 565 28.35 -6.62 13.91
N VAL A 566 27.52 -5.73 13.39
CA VAL A 566 27.55 -5.37 11.98
C VAL A 566 28.77 -4.50 11.66
N SER A 567 29.40 -4.78 10.53
CA SER A 567 30.56 -4.02 10.04
C SER A 567 30.27 -3.45 8.66
N LYS A 568 30.97 -2.35 8.34
CA LYS A 568 30.90 -1.72 7.02
C LYS A 568 31.94 -2.37 6.11
N ARG A 569 31.52 -2.79 4.92
CA ARG A 569 32.40 -3.24 3.84
C ARG A 569 32.18 -2.33 2.64
N GLY A 570 33.23 -2.03 1.90
CA GLY A 570 33.15 -1.07 0.81
C GLY A 570 34.50 -0.61 0.31
N GLY A 571 34.48 0.17 -0.77
CA GLY A 571 35.65 0.68 -1.46
C GLY A 571 35.27 1.91 -2.27
N THR A 572 36.24 2.43 -3.03
CA THR A 572 36.07 3.62 -3.86
C THR A 572 36.50 3.30 -5.29
N GLU A 573 35.70 3.73 -6.25
CA GLU A 573 35.98 3.63 -7.68
C GLU A 573 36.00 5.04 -8.29
N THR A 574 36.92 5.30 -9.21
CA THR A 574 37.13 6.64 -9.79
C THR A 574 36.86 6.66 -11.29
N VAL A 575 36.14 7.69 -11.74
CA VAL A 575 35.95 8.03 -13.16
C VAL A 575 36.72 9.30 -13.44
N THR A 576 37.74 9.25 -14.30
CA THR A 576 38.58 10.42 -14.57
C THR A 576 38.03 11.29 -15.70
N LEU A 577 38.47 12.54 -15.77
CA LEU A 577 38.16 13.45 -16.88
C LEU A 577 38.62 12.86 -18.21
N GLU A 578 39.80 12.22 -18.24
CA GLU A 578 40.32 11.55 -19.43
C GLU A 578 39.40 10.43 -19.89
N THR A 579 38.85 9.62 -18.97
CA THR A 579 37.87 8.56 -19.30
C THR A 579 36.65 9.13 -20.02
N ILE A 580 36.11 10.27 -19.56
CA ILE A 580 34.96 10.93 -20.20
C ILE A 580 35.39 11.58 -21.52
N LYS A 581 36.57 12.19 -21.58
CA LYS A 581 37.05 12.92 -22.76
C LYS A 581 37.48 12.00 -23.90
N ASN A 582 38.09 10.87 -23.58
CA ASN A 582 38.51 9.82 -24.51
C ASN A 582 37.36 8.87 -24.87
N ASP A 583 36.23 8.95 -24.15
CA ASP A 583 35.05 8.13 -24.33
C ASP A 583 35.37 6.63 -24.17
N ASP A 584 36.01 6.26 -23.06
CA ASP A 584 36.37 4.88 -22.71
C ASP A 584 35.13 4.08 -22.25
N VAL A 585 34.16 3.95 -23.15
CA VAL A 585 32.80 3.44 -22.91
C VAL A 585 32.81 2.02 -22.32
N ASN A 586 33.73 1.16 -22.78
CA ASN A 586 33.81 -0.22 -22.30
C ASN A 586 34.20 -0.31 -20.82
N THR A 587 35.13 0.54 -20.38
CA THR A 587 35.57 0.57 -18.98
C THR A 587 34.43 1.09 -18.10
N VAL A 588 33.81 2.21 -18.49
CA VAL A 588 32.75 2.82 -17.68
C VAL A 588 31.50 1.94 -17.58
N ARG A 589 31.09 1.29 -18.67
CA ARG A 589 29.93 0.38 -18.68
C ARG A 589 30.13 -0.87 -17.82
N ARG A 590 31.38 -1.29 -17.56
CA ARG A 590 31.68 -2.43 -16.69
C ARG A 590 31.64 -2.09 -15.20
N ILE A 591 31.80 -0.82 -14.82
CA ILE A 591 31.82 -0.40 -13.41
C ILE A 591 30.61 -0.92 -12.62
N PRO A 592 29.34 -0.75 -13.07
CA PRO A 592 28.19 -1.24 -12.30
C PRO A 592 28.20 -2.77 -12.14
N LEU A 593 28.65 -3.51 -13.16
CA LEU A 593 28.72 -4.98 -13.14
C LEU A 593 29.76 -5.46 -12.14
N GLU A 594 30.99 -4.96 -12.24
CA GLU A 594 32.10 -5.38 -11.37
C GLU A 594 31.83 -4.98 -9.90
N LEU A 595 31.25 -3.80 -9.65
CA LEU A 595 30.86 -3.39 -8.31
C LEU A 595 29.75 -4.29 -7.71
N ALA A 596 28.75 -4.66 -8.51
CA ALA A 596 27.69 -5.57 -8.07
C ALA A 596 28.24 -6.96 -7.74
N LEU A 597 29.07 -7.53 -8.63
CA LEU A 597 29.71 -8.82 -8.44
C LEU A 597 30.66 -8.83 -7.24
N ALA A 598 31.49 -7.80 -7.07
CA ALA A 598 32.36 -7.67 -5.91
C ALA A 598 31.56 -7.62 -4.60
N ALA A 599 30.47 -6.84 -4.55
CA ALA A 599 29.60 -6.76 -3.38
C ALA A 599 28.91 -8.10 -3.07
N LYS A 600 28.46 -8.84 -4.10
CA LYS A 600 27.89 -10.18 -3.96
C LYS A 600 28.89 -11.21 -3.48
N ASN A 601 30.04 -11.32 -4.15
CA ASN A 601 31.09 -12.25 -3.77
C ASN A 601 31.56 -12.02 -2.33
N THR A 602 31.73 -10.76 -1.93
CA THR A 602 32.11 -10.42 -0.54
C THR A 602 31.05 -10.87 0.49
N LEU A 603 29.76 -10.83 0.15
CA LEU A 603 28.69 -11.35 1.02
C LEU A 603 28.65 -12.88 1.00
N TYR A 604 28.76 -13.47 -0.19
CA TYR A 604 28.78 -14.91 -0.40
C TYR A 604 29.92 -15.58 0.40
N GLU A 605 31.15 -15.09 0.23
CA GLU A 605 32.33 -15.57 0.94
C GLU A 605 32.15 -15.37 2.45
N PHE A 606 31.71 -14.19 2.89
CA PHE A 606 31.44 -13.95 4.31
C PHE A 606 30.54 -14.99 4.97
N VAL A 607 29.48 -15.46 4.27
CA VAL A 607 28.58 -16.47 4.82
C VAL A 607 29.20 -17.86 4.80
N PHE A 608 29.83 -18.24 3.69
CA PHE A 608 30.43 -19.57 3.56
C PHE A 608 31.71 -19.73 4.39
N ASP A 609 32.39 -18.64 4.75
CA ASP A 609 33.57 -18.63 5.60
C ASP A 609 33.28 -19.14 7.02
N PHE A 610 32.06 -18.94 7.55
CA PHE A 610 31.66 -19.57 8.81
C PHE A 610 31.80 -21.10 8.78
N PHE A 611 31.52 -21.72 7.63
CA PHE A 611 31.63 -23.17 7.45
C PHE A 611 33.04 -23.60 7.03
N LYS A 612 33.78 -22.73 6.33
CA LYS A 612 35.14 -23.00 5.86
C LYS A 612 36.17 -22.87 6.99
N GLU A 613 36.24 -21.69 7.62
CA GLU A 613 37.32 -21.32 8.56
C GLU A 613 37.22 -22.01 9.93
N ASN A 614 36.02 -22.47 10.30
CA ASN A 614 35.77 -23.14 11.57
C ASN A 614 36.10 -22.28 12.81
N GLY A 615 35.71 -21.01 12.81
CA GLY A 615 35.96 -20.07 13.91
C GLY A 615 35.23 -20.44 15.22
N ASN A 616 35.67 -19.83 16.33
CA ASN A 616 35.05 -20.03 17.64
C ASN A 616 33.63 -19.43 17.69
N ILE A 617 32.72 -20.13 18.35
CA ILE A 617 31.31 -19.73 18.53
C ILE A 617 31.03 -19.32 19.98
N TYR A 618 29.75 -19.14 20.32
CA TYR A 618 29.28 -18.60 21.61
C TYR A 618 29.74 -19.36 22.86
N ASP A 619 30.13 -20.64 22.73
CA ASP A 619 30.63 -21.47 23.83
C ASP A 619 32.17 -21.48 23.94
N GLY A 620 32.85 -20.67 23.14
CA GLY A 620 34.30 -20.55 23.12
C GLY A 620 35.02 -21.67 22.38
N LYS A 621 34.32 -22.65 21.81
CA LYS A 621 34.89 -23.72 20.97
C LYS A 621 34.68 -23.40 19.49
N ALA A 622 35.47 -24.03 18.62
CA ALA A 622 35.26 -23.97 17.17
C ALA A 622 33.87 -24.51 16.80
N LEU A 623 33.27 -24.01 15.70
CA LEU A 623 31.97 -24.47 15.20
C LEU A 623 31.93 -26.01 15.09
N TYR A 624 32.95 -26.59 14.48
CA TYR A 624 33.20 -28.02 14.37
C TYR A 624 34.26 -28.46 15.36
N HIS A 625 33.84 -29.26 16.33
CA HIS A 625 34.68 -29.73 17.43
C HIS A 625 34.23 -31.11 17.88
N SER A 626 35.15 -31.92 18.43
CA SER A 626 34.84 -33.27 18.94
C SER A 626 33.74 -33.23 20.00
N ASP A 627 33.79 -32.26 20.91
CA ASP A 627 32.80 -32.09 21.99
C ASP A 627 31.40 -31.72 21.49
N HIS A 628 31.30 -31.13 20.29
CA HIS A 628 30.01 -30.89 19.64
C HIS A 628 29.50 -32.14 18.90
N GLY A 629 30.34 -33.16 18.72
CA GLY A 629 29.99 -34.38 17.99
C GLY A 629 29.69 -34.13 16.51
N ASN A 630 30.31 -33.10 15.91
CA ASN A 630 30.00 -32.63 14.57
C ASN A 630 31.24 -32.51 13.64
N LEU A 631 32.39 -33.03 14.08
CA LEU A 631 33.63 -33.06 13.32
C LEU A 631 34.01 -34.50 12.95
N PHE A 632 34.29 -34.73 11.67
CA PHE A 632 34.63 -36.01 11.06
C PHE A 632 35.89 -35.88 10.20
N THR A 633 36.44 -37.00 9.73
CA THR A 633 37.73 -37.02 9.00
C THR A 633 37.77 -37.88 7.74
N ALA A 634 36.64 -38.49 7.36
CA ALA A 634 36.58 -39.38 6.20
C ALA A 634 36.01 -38.70 4.95
N ALA A 635 36.46 -39.17 3.78
CA ALA A 635 36.03 -38.65 2.49
C ALA A 635 34.54 -38.91 2.21
N LEU A 636 33.96 -38.09 1.33
CA LEU A 636 32.56 -38.16 0.95
C LEU A 636 32.22 -39.54 0.36
N SER A 637 31.31 -40.25 1.01
CA SER A 637 30.76 -41.53 0.57
C SER A 637 29.35 -41.72 1.13
N ALA A 638 28.60 -42.70 0.60
CA ALA A 638 27.26 -43.02 1.11
C ALA A 638 27.29 -43.36 2.62
N ASP A 639 28.28 -44.17 3.02
CA ASP A 639 28.43 -44.64 4.41
C ASP A 639 28.81 -43.49 5.34
N GLU A 640 29.73 -42.61 4.92
CA GLU A 640 30.14 -41.48 5.74
C GLU A 640 29.04 -40.45 5.88
N PHE A 641 28.32 -40.15 4.80
CA PHE A 641 27.15 -39.27 4.85
C PHE A 641 26.07 -39.80 5.81
N ALA A 642 25.86 -41.12 5.86
CA ALA A 642 24.94 -41.74 6.82
C ALA A 642 25.37 -41.51 8.28
N LYS A 643 26.67 -41.51 8.58
CA LYS A 643 27.20 -41.21 9.92
C LYS A 643 26.98 -39.74 10.30
N HIS A 644 27.28 -38.81 9.39
CA HIS A 644 27.01 -37.38 9.59
C HIS A 644 25.53 -37.13 9.89
N ARG A 645 24.64 -37.69 9.07
CA ARG A 645 23.19 -37.64 9.30
C ARG A 645 22.81 -38.18 10.67
N LEU A 646 23.33 -39.34 11.06
CA LEU A 646 22.99 -39.97 12.33
C LEU A 646 23.47 -39.11 13.52
N ALA A 647 24.64 -38.47 13.40
CA ALA A 647 25.14 -37.54 14.40
C ALA A 647 24.20 -36.33 14.56
N MET A 648 23.80 -35.68 13.47
CA MET A 648 22.82 -34.58 13.50
C MET A 648 21.49 -35.00 14.14
N LEU A 649 20.97 -36.19 13.80
CA LEU A 649 19.72 -36.70 14.38
C LEU A 649 19.81 -36.95 15.89
N LYS A 650 20.99 -37.37 16.36
CA LYS A 650 21.26 -37.69 17.78
C LYS A 650 21.49 -36.44 18.63
N GLN A 651 21.76 -35.28 18.03
CA GLN A 651 21.92 -34.04 18.75
C GLN A 651 20.71 -33.76 19.63
N THR A 652 20.95 -33.29 20.85
CA THR A 652 19.90 -33.01 21.83
C THR A 652 19.72 -31.51 22.02
N ARG A 653 18.47 -31.05 22.10
CA ARG A 653 18.15 -29.66 22.43
C ARG A 653 18.65 -29.33 23.84
N SER A 654 19.33 -28.18 23.96
CA SER A 654 19.84 -27.69 25.24
C SER A 654 18.71 -27.55 26.27
N GLY A 655 18.97 -27.92 27.52
CA GLY A 655 18.00 -27.92 28.64
C GLY A 655 17.07 -29.15 28.70
N SER A 656 16.53 -29.60 27.57
CA SER A 656 15.52 -30.70 27.54
C SER A 656 16.11 -32.10 27.41
N GLY A 657 17.32 -32.24 26.87
CA GLY A 657 17.92 -33.52 26.50
C GLY A 657 17.18 -34.27 25.37
N LYS A 658 16.17 -33.66 24.75
CA LYS A 658 15.37 -34.27 23.68
C LYS A 658 16.11 -34.24 22.36
N ARG A 659 16.06 -35.33 21.60
CA ARG A 659 16.67 -35.38 20.26
C ARG A 659 16.00 -34.37 19.35
N LEU A 660 16.81 -33.56 18.65
CA LEU A 660 16.35 -32.57 17.67
C LEU A 660 15.78 -33.25 16.41
N ALA A 661 16.27 -34.46 16.10
CA ALA A 661 15.93 -35.18 14.88
C ALA A 661 16.06 -34.29 13.62
N ALA A 662 17.09 -33.42 13.61
CA ALA A 662 17.46 -32.64 12.44
C ALA A 662 18.32 -33.51 11.51
N ALA A 663 17.96 -33.56 10.23
CA ALA A 663 18.70 -34.27 9.20
C ALA A 663 19.36 -33.25 8.26
N PRO A 664 20.45 -33.64 7.56
CA PRO A 664 21.08 -32.79 6.57
C PRO A 664 20.12 -32.57 5.40
N ARG A 665 19.84 -31.30 5.10
CA ARG A 665 19.04 -30.87 3.94
C ARG A 665 19.94 -30.48 2.76
N THR A 666 21.13 -29.99 3.10
CA THR A 666 22.07 -29.36 2.17
C THR A 666 23.46 -29.95 2.37
N LEU A 667 24.18 -30.14 1.27
CA LEU A 667 25.57 -30.59 1.22
C LEU A 667 26.41 -29.51 0.52
N LEU A 668 27.33 -28.90 1.27
CA LEU A 668 28.30 -27.92 0.79
C LEU A 668 29.60 -28.63 0.45
N ILE A 669 30.12 -28.36 -0.74
CA ILE A 669 31.31 -29.03 -1.28
C ILE A 669 32.11 -28.08 -2.18
N PRO A 670 33.42 -28.31 -2.36
CA PRO A 670 34.21 -27.70 -3.43
C PRO A 670 33.80 -28.28 -4.80
N PHE A 671 34.24 -27.63 -5.89
CA PHE A 671 33.89 -28.06 -7.26
C PHE A 671 34.42 -29.45 -7.60
N GLU A 672 35.56 -29.84 -7.05
CA GLU A 672 36.25 -31.11 -7.25
C GLU A 672 35.39 -32.30 -6.78
N LEU A 673 34.55 -32.10 -5.76
CA LEU A 673 33.64 -33.13 -5.24
C LEU A 673 32.26 -33.10 -5.90
N GLN A 674 31.98 -32.14 -6.78
CA GLN A 674 30.65 -31.95 -7.36
C GLN A 674 30.18 -33.15 -8.17
N GLU A 675 31.04 -33.71 -9.02
CA GLU A 675 30.69 -34.90 -9.79
C GLU A 675 30.43 -36.11 -8.88
N LEU A 676 31.27 -36.29 -7.85
CA LEU A 676 31.11 -37.37 -6.87
C LEU A 676 29.75 -37.26 -6.14
N ALA A 677 29.42 -36.08 -5.64
CA ALA A 677 28.16 -35.83 -4.96
C ALA A 677 26.96 -36.01 -5.90
N TYR A 678 27.05 -35.52 -7.14
CA TYR A 678 25.97 -35.67 -8.12
C TYR A 678 25.75 -37.14 -8.52
N ASN A 679 26.83 -37.91 -8.69
CA ASN A 679 26.73 -39.34 -8.94
C ASN A 679 26.08 -40.08 -7.76
N LEU A 680 26.44 -39.71 -6.53
CA LEU A 680 25.94 -40.33 -5.30
C LEU A 680 24.44 -40.11 -5.09
N PHE A 681 23.96 -38.89 -5.29
CA PHE A 681 22.59 -38.51 -4.95
C PHE A 681 21.64 -38.38 -6.14
N VAL A 682 22.14 -38.15 -7.37
CA VAL A 682 21.29 -37.83 -8.54
C VAL A 682 21.42 -38.86 -9.67
N ARG A 683 22.63 -39.19 -10.12
CA ARG A 683 22.84 -40.01 -11.34
C ARG A 683 22.72 -41.51 -11.14
N GLN A 684 23.30 -42.07 -10.08
CA GLN A 684 23.33 -43.52 -9.85
C GLN A 684 22.16 -44.00 -8.97
N GLN A 685 20.98 -43.38 -9.13
CA GLN A 685 19.81 -43.81 -8.37
C GLN A 685 19.37 -45.19 -8.88
N ASN A 686 19.42 -46.17 -7.99
CA ASN A 686 18.87 -47.48 -8.24
C ASN A 686 17.34 -47.37 -8.44
N LEU A 687 16.75 -48.29 -9.21
CA LEU A 687 15.30 -48.41 -9.34
C LEU A 687 14.63 -48.58 -7.96
N ASP A 688 15.28 -49.32 -7.07
CA ASP A 688 15.00 -49.35 -5.64
C ASP A 688 16.07 -48.54 -4.90
N LYS A 689 15.73 -47.31 -4.51
CA LYS A 689 16.69 -46.36 -3.93
C LYS A 689 17.21 -46.90 -2.59
N THR A 690 18.53 -46.84 -2.41
CA THR A 690 19.08 -47.09 -1.07
C THR A 690 18.61 -46.00 -0.10
N PHE A 691 18.60 -46.31 1.19
CA PHE A 691 18.20 -45.35 2.23
C PHE A 691 18.91 -43.99 2.09
N VAL A 692 20.22 -43.99 1.79
CA VAL A 692 20.99 -42.75 1.61
C VAL A 692 20.51 -41.96 0.38
N GLN A 693 20.23 -42.65 -0.73
CA GLN A 693 19.73 -42.04 -1.96
C GLN A 693 18.32 -41.44 -1.81
N THR A 694 17.50 -41.95 -0.87
CA THR A 694 16.17 -41.36 -0.60
C THR A 694 16.25 -39.98 0.07
N ILE A 695 17.35 -39.65 0.74
CA ILE A 695 17.53 -38.37 1.44
C ILE A 695 17.67 -37.22 0.45
N ASN A 696 18.42 -37.46 -0.64
CA ASN A 696 18.63 -36.53 -1.75
C ASN A 696 18.87 -35.07 -1.30
N PRO A 697 19.96 -34.80 -0.56
CA PRO A 697 20.28 -33.46 -0.11
C PRO A 697 20.53 -32.53 -1.31
N GLU A 698 20.29 -31.24 -1.11
CA GLU A 698 20.64 -30.24 -2.11
C GLU A 698 22.15 -30.03 -2.13
N ILE A 699 22.76 -30.21 -3.29
CA ILE A 699 24.21 -30.06 -3.49
C ILE A 699 24.49 -28.60 -3.85
N ILE A 700 25.26 -27.91 -3.01
CA ILE A 700 25.72 -26.54 -3.26
C ILE A 700 27.24 -26.58 -3.43
N PRO A 701 27.75 -26.44 -4.65
CA PRO A 701 29.16 -26.23 -4.90
C PRO A 701 29.57 -24.82 -4.47
N VAL A 702 30.58 -24.71 -3.61
CA VAL A 702 31.08 -23.44 -3.10
C VAL A 702 32.34 -23.06 -3.87
N SER A 703 32.21 -22.06 -4.74
CA SER A 703 33.17 -21.76 -5.80
C SER A 703 34.62 -21.47 -5.38
N TYR A 704 34.83 -20.92 -4.19
CA TYR A 704 36.15 -20.50 -3.68
C TYR A 704 36.71 -21.46 -2.59
N TRP A 705 36.07 -22.60 -2.38
CA TRP A 705 36.62 -23.66 -1.55
C TRP A 705 37.65 -24.43 -2.36
N THR A 706 38.91 -24.35 -1.94
CA THR A 706 40.06 -24.90 -2.67
C THR A 706 40.59 -26.20 -2.08
N ASP A 707 40.11 -26.59 -0.90
CA ASP A 707 40.42 -27.90 -0.32
C ASP A 707 39.46 -28.90 -0.94
N ASP A 708 40.00 -29.79 -1.77
CA ASP A 708 39.25 -30.76 -2.57
C ASP A 708 38.65 -31.90 -1.75
N LYS A 709 38.88 -31.92 -0.43
CA LYS A 709 38.37 -32.97 0.46
C LYS A 709 37.39 -32.45 1.51
N ASP A 710 37.30 -31.14 1.70
CA ASP A 710 36.44 -30.53 2.71
C ASP A 710 34.97 -30.60 2.27
N TRP A 711 34.10 -31.15 3.12
CA TRP A 711 32.66 -31.14 2.86
C TRP A 711 31.86 -30.95 4.14
N VAL A 712 30.72 -30.28 4.00
CA VAL A 712 29.87 -29.86 5.12
C VAL A 712 28.42 -30.22 4.85
N THR A 713 27.72 -30.74 5.86
CA THR A 713 26.28 -30.93 5.79
C THR A 713 25.56 -29.93 6.65
N VAL A 714 24.49 -29.31 6.14
CA VAL A 714 23.71 -28.30 6.87
C VAL A 714 22.25 -28.76 6.95
N ALA A 715 21.63 -28.54 8.11
CA ALA A 715 20.21 -28.80 8.36
C ALA A 715 19.32 -27.78 7.62
N ASP A 716 18.02 -28.06 7.60
CA ASP A 716 17.05 -27.07 7.12
C ASP A 716 17.02 -25.86 8.06
N THR A 717 17.24 -24.68 7.49
CA THR A 717 17.21 -23.38 8.15
C THR A 717 15.89 -23.13 8.90
N ASN A 718 14.76 -23.65 8.43
CA ASN A 718 13.46 -23.52 9.10
C ASN A 718 13.32 -24.40 10.35
N ARG A 719 14.11 -25.48 10.45
CA ARG A 719 14.04 -26.44 11.55
C ARG A 719 15.11 -26.18 12.60
N LEU A 720 16.34 -25.94 12.16
CA LEU A 720 17.49 -25.69 13.01
C LEU A 720 18.46 -24.75 12.29
N PRO A 721 18.21 -23.43 12.36
CA PRO A 721 19.07 -22.46 11.68
C PRO A 721 20.46 -22.47 12.30
N VAL A 722 21.48 -22.61 11.46
CA VAL A 722 22.87 -22.67 11.91
C VAL A 722 23.43 -21.27 12.14
N LEU A 723 23.15 -20.35 11.23
CA LEU A 723 23.69 -19.00 11.25
C LEU A 723 22.62 -17.98 10.88
N GLU A 724 22.78 -16.76 11.40
CA GLU A 724 21.99 -15.59 11.01
C GLU A 724 22.90 -14.54 10.40
N VAL A 725 22.49 -13.98 9.27
CA VAL A 725 23.08 -12.80 8.63
C VAL A 725 22.11 -11.65 8.78
N SER A 726 22.53 -10.58 9.43
CA SER A 726 21.72 -9.39 9.63
C SER A 726 22.28 -8.18 8.91
N PHE A 727 21.36 -7.40 8.34
CA PHE A 727 21.64 -6.18 7.60
C PHE A 727 21.20 -4.95 8.41
N LEU A 728 21.96 -3.86 8.30
CA LEU A 728 21.60 -2.60 8.97
C LEU A 728 20.34 -2.02 8.34
N ASP A 729 19.36 -1.67 9.17
CA ASP A 729 18.04 -1.14 8.81
C ASP A 729 17.28 -2.02 7.79
N GLY A 730 17.62 -3.31 7.73
CA GLY A 730 17.06 -4.25 6.75
C GLY A 730 17.52 -4.02 5.30
N ARG A 731 18.49 -3.14 5.06
CA ARG A 731 19.02 -2.84 3.71
C ARG A 731 19.98 -3.92 3.24
N GLN A 732 19.50 -4.79 2.36
CA GLN A 732 20.27 -5.91 1.82
C GLN A 732 21.07 -5.54 0.57
N GLU A 733 20.70 -4.46 -0.12
CA GLU A 733 21.45 -3.98 -1.28
C GLU A 733 22.64 -3.08 -0.87
N PRO A 734 23.74 -3.12 -1.63
CA PRO A 734 24.81 -2.15 -1.48
C PRO A 734 24.36 -0.75 -1.92
N GLU A 735 24.94 0.27 -1.28
CA GLU A 735 24.71 1.67 -1.56
C GLU A 735 25.93 2.29 -2.24
N LEU A 736 25.71 3.22 -3.17
CA LEU A 736 26.76 4.01 -3.80
C LEU A 736 26.58 5.48 -3.41
N PHE A 737 27.68 6.17 -3.13
CA PHE A 737 27.70 7.59 -2.78
C PHE A 737 28.76 8.30 -3.60
N VAL A 738 28.51 9.55 -3.99
CA VAL A 738 29.59 10.44 -4.46
C VAL A 738 30.43 10.82 -3.23
N GLN A 739 31.75 10.62 -3.31
CA GLN A 739 32.66 10.92 -2.21
C GLN A 739 33.29 12.31 -2.32
N ASP A 740 33.35 12.89 -3.52
CA ASP A 740 34.11 14.12 -3.72
C ASP A 740 33.50 15.30 -2.97
N MET A 741 34.40 16.17 -2.49
CA MET A 741 34.09 17.56 -2.24
C MET A 741 34.55 18.33 -3.47
N PRO A 742 33.64 18.74 -4.38
CA PRO A 742 34.04 19.46 -5.56
C PRO A 742 34.80 20.73 -5.19
N ASN A 743 35.95 20.99 -5.81
CA ASN A 743 36.60 22.29 -5.72
C ASN A 743 35.63 23.34 -6.30
N VAL A 744 35.47 24.49 -5.63
CA VAL A 744 34.51 25.53 -6.03
C VAL A 744 34.67 25.85 -7.52
N GLY A 745 33.63 25.56 -8.30
CA GLY A 745 33.59 25.84 -9.74
C GLY A 745 34.08 24.72 -10.68
N SER A 746 34.47 23.55 -10.18
CA SER A 746 34.88 22.39 -11.00
C SER A 746 34.04 21.14 -10.71
N LEU A 747 33.46 20.54 -11.77
CA LEU A 747 32.73 19.26 -11.78
C LEU A 747 33.61 18.05 -11.43
N PHE A 748 34.94 18.20 -11.53
CA PHE A 748 35.91 17.18 -11.17
C PHE A 748 36.78 17.67 -10.00
N ALA A 749 36.97 16.82 -8.99
CA ALA A 749 37.96 17.03 -7.95
C ALA A 749 39.25 16.30 -8.33
N ASN A 750 40.34 17.05 -8.51
CA ASN A 750 41.62 16.51 -9.01
C ASN A 750 41.47 15.70 -10.32
N ASP A 751 40.70 16.23 -11.28
CA ASP A 751 40.37 15.58 -12.56
C ASP A 751 39.67 14.20 -12.43
N THR A 752 39.04 13.93 -11.29
CA THR A 752 38.31 12.69 -11.00
C THR A 752 36.91 12.92 -10.42
N ILE A 753 36.04 11.93 -10.65
CA ILE A 753 34.80 11.70 -9.91
C ILE A 753 34.95 10.40 -9.12
N THR A 754 34.84 10.43 -7.80
CA THR A 754 34.99 9.28 -6.90
C THR A 754 33.64 8.80 -6.38
N TYR A 755 33.32 7.54 -6.65
CA TYR A 755 32.17 6.84 -6.11
C TYR A 755 32.58 5.87 -5.00
N LYS A 756 31.89 5.92 -3.87
CA LYS A 756 32.08 5.04 -2.73
C LYS A 756 30.96 4.02 -2.66
N ILE A 757 31.29 2.74 -2.73
CA ILE A 757 30.36 1.65 -2.45
C ILE A 757 30.40 1.30 -0.96
N ARG A 758 29.23 0.98 -0.39
CA ARG A 758 29.07 0.58 1.00
C ARG A 758 28.01 -0.51 1.14
N HIS A 759 28.35 -1.56 1.86
CA HIS A 759 27.43 -2.63 2.25
C HIS A 759 27.63 -2.94 3.74
N ILE A 760 26.55 -3.04 4.52
CA ILE A 760 26.62 -3.10 5.98
C ILE A 760 25.85 -4.31 6.49
N TYR A 761 26.60 -5.30 6.97
CA TYR A 761 26.05 -6.54 7.46
C TYR A 761 27.01 -7.21 8.46
N GLY A 762 26.46 -8.13 9.22
CA GLY A 762 27.19 -8.98 10.16
C GLY A 762 26.40 -10.26 10.41
N GLY A 763 27.01 -11.19 11.10
CA GLY A 763 26.37 -12.47 11.38
C GLY A 763 27.13 -13.26 12.42
N ALA A 764 26.47 -14.29 12.93
CA ALA A 764 27.07 -15.26 13.82
C ALA A 764 26.36 -16.61 13.69
N VAL A 765 27.05 -17.64 14.14
CA VAL A 765 26.44 -18.94 14.43
C VAL A 765 25.48 -18.76 15.59
N LEU A 766 24.23 -19.18 15.39
CA LEU A 766 23.20 -19.13 16.40
C LEU A 766 23.48 -20.13 17.52
N VAL A 767 22.84 -19.92 18.67
CA VAL A 767 22.82 -20.91 19.74
C VAL A 767 22.25 -22.21 19.20
N ASP A 768 22.84 -23.35 19.60
CA ASP A 768 22.56 -24.68 19.06
C ASP A 768 22.85 -24.84 17.55
N GLY A 769 23.38 -23.83 16.86
CA GLY A 769 23.70 -23.88 15.44
C GLY A 769 24.75 -24.96 15.09
N CYS A 770 25.70 -25.22 16.01
CA CYS A 770 26.66 -26.32 15.87
C CYS A 770 26.02 -27.71 15.75
N LYS A 771 24.77 -27.87 16.22
CA LYS A 771 24.00 -29.11 16.13
C LYS A 771 23.32 -29.29 14.76
N GLY A 772 23.17 -28.20 14.01
CA GLY A 772 22.56 -28.17 12.69
C GLY A 772 23.57 -28.32 11.55
N THR A 773 24.85 -28.51 11.84
CA THR A 773 25.88 -28.69 10.82
C THR A 773 26.91 -29.74 11.22
N THR A 774 27.54 -30.40 10.25
CA THR A 774 28.71 -31.25 10.47
C THR A 774 29.74 -31.03 9.36
N LYS A 775 31.03 -31.19 9.68
CA LYS A 775 32.13 -31.04 8.72
C LYS A 775 33.03 -32.28 8.75
N ALA A 776 33.48 -32.70 7.58
CA ALA A 776 34.59 -33.63 7.45
C ALA A 776 35.83 -32.88 6.97
N VAL A 777 36.92 -33.00 7.73
CA VAL A 777 38.26 -32.50 7.36
C VAL A 777 39.13 -33.73 7.10
N VAL A 778 39.36 -34.03 5.83
CA VAL A 778 40.10 -35.23 5.43
C VAL A 778 41.59 -34.87 5.35
N ALA A 779 42.43 -35.59 6.09
CA ALA A 779 43.88 -35.40 6.07
C ALA A 779 44.50 -35.69 4.69
#